data_AF-A0A1Y2B5E7-F1
#
_entry.id   AF-A0A1Y2B5E7-F1
#
_cell.length_a   1.000
_cell.length_b   1.000
_cell.length_c   1.000
_cell.angle_alpha   90.00
_cell.angle_beta   90.00
_cell.angle_gamma   90.00
#
_symmetry.space_group_name_H-M   'P 1'
#
loop_
_entity.id
_entity.type
_entity.pdbx_description
1 polymer ?
#
loop_
_entity_poly.entity_id
_entity_poly.type
_entity_poly.pdbx_seq_one_letter_code
_entity_poly.pdbx_strand_id
1 'polypeptide(L)'
;MDVKNIQFVIYNLLGFIFLFLAYSQLKYQPFYSIQVNNYRFGVYLSLGSLSLYTLVIYILKKNSSQIVADVSIFFLFIIFFIGYYYNNYYFKKSVNRVYKRYTEKVIINNLRKNSSDEELDYNPEKMKKLNAYQSIERITEEKFVRNEIKVFKNYYECEFACRFIRNNRDIDAFNLMKKLFEEGINQFKHESDLYIIAWFYINSMRTFYKENNLLQKYDKELFNADYLISIALELKLGMRKKYLINLAENYMEMMKRENLQIDNSSNNNIEDTIKFEDLKHHAITLHIMGLKEIMKLFDKLKSSTNPKDVVKYGSCISKICKFQNSAYSQYRAILRQFPETKDILYNYIPFLIDVMSKEDEACRYSSSIPNRKNSERSSSKVSSNDIVTFNVKKVNSMSSNSISSVPFSEDYSIMSGLGKEIRKKLNYKNTMIKKFISPIKDCKFRMNISGLLFIIIFAIQTFVNITMFNFAEKKVTDLNYSIIITGSIMETAFHARMISSSIMTNDDENYKKYKSLLQRDSEIHNDIYINSVSKTMDNYIPQSFLIVPVGEYSYDTVELNPITDSYRKLIANLQFTFNREMLNEKENITDILYEPHFRYFIVNSKSYFDNYFGECLTASREDIEANFTFLYFLTIIFDIILSLLAVAIAYTTFVDFKKLTNKTFFNVLRTFRFISKDHMEEIINNYNKKIEILTKDNEIDKNAKEETMSFNKFKNIALILSFIIIFIFIVLIGVPVLDVSSKIQKTLALLNQSSDRHSILKGIQMYTYEVLNNDRSIFVLNEPIRIINNLIYKLEKNQKELKNGLYGGPTFEDYPSISKILKENGCYRIYSSDSCDSIIYNSDYGFSKELGTLPINELIMEYLYYVKNFISDVEDERYVKLPFTNKENIKILFDQELNDNFFKLQDSLMDNMIGAIQYIDQELINYCSDLIENKKTETLELMIIGIVTLIFIDLLVLNKIFEGKVKEMKALVSFVFLIPSSIVNKNDKYKRFLETSQFEDY
;
A
#
# COMPACT_ATOMS: atom_id res chain seq x y z
N MET A 1 -11.95 7.37 -3.83
CA MET A 1 -10.68 8.13 -3.74
C MET A 1 -10.79 9.31 -4.69
N ASP A 2 -10.69 10.55 -4.21
CA ASP A 2 -10.67 11.72 -5.10
C ASP A 2 -9.56 11.51 -6.13
N VAL A 3 -9.84 11.71 -7.43
CA VAL A 3 -8.91 11.37 -8.54
C VAL A 3 -7.53 12.00 -8.31
N LYS A 4 -7.51 13.14 -7.62
CA LYS A 4 -6.32 13.88 -7.17
C LYS A 4 -5.40 13.07 -6.24
N ASN A 5 -5.94 12.27 -5.32
CA ASN A 5 -5.14 11.49 -4.36
C ASN A 5 -4.46 10.29 -5.03
N ILE A 6 -5.13 9.60 -5.96
CA ILE A 6 -4.53 8.53 -6.76
C ILE A 6 -3.42 9.08 -7.64
N GLN A 7 -3.71 10.18 -8.35
CA GLN A 7 -2.71 10.88 -9.18
C GLN A 7 -1.48 11.26 -8.34
N PHE A 8 -1.68 11.78 -7.13
CA PHE A 8 -0.59 12.15 -6.24
C PHE A 8 0.30 10.97 -5.84
N VAL A 9 -0.26 9.81 -5.47
CA VAL A 9 0.52 8.62 -5.14
C VAL A 9 1.33 8.13 -6.35
N ILE A 10 0.73 8.14 -7.53
CA ILE A 10 1.38 7.74 -8.78
C ILE A 10 2.56 8.67 -9.11
N TYR A 11 2.38 9.99 -8.98
CA TYR A 11 3.46 10.97 -9.21
C TYR A 11 4.66 10.76 -8.28
N ASN A 12 4.41 10.43 -7.01
CA ASN A 12 5.47 10.16 -6.06
C ASN A 12 6.23 8.85 -6.37
N LEU A 13 5.51 7.79 -6.74
CA LEU A 13 6.13 6.54 -7.17
C LEU A 13 7.03 6.75 -8.40
N LEU A 14 6.53 7.47 -9.41
CA LEU A 14 7.29 7.86 -10.60
C LEU A 14 8.54 8.66 -10.21
N GLY A 15 8.40 9.56 -9.25
CA GLY A 15 9.49 10.31 -8.64
C GLY A 15 10.67 9.48 -8.15
N PHE A 16 10.38 8.47 -7.33
CA PHE A 16 11.40 7.56 -6.82
C PHE A 16 12.07 6.73 -7.93
N ILE A 17 11.32 6.35 -8.97
CA ILE A 17 11.87 5.68 -10.15
C ILE A 17 12.87 6.60 -10.87
N PHE A 18 12.53 7.88 -11.06
CA PHE A 18 13.44 8.84 -11.70
C PHE A 18 14.71 9.10 -10.88
N LEU A 19 14.62 9.19 -9.55
CA LEU A 19 15.82 9.29 -8.69
C LEU A 19 16.72 8.06 -8.79
N PHE A 20 16.13 6.86 -8.83
CA PHE A 20 16.88 5.62 -9.04
C PHE A 20 17.55 5.58 -10.43
N LEU A 21 16.86 6.05 -11.47
CA LEU A 21 17.43 6.19 -12.81
C LEU A 21 18.55 7.23 -12.85
N ALA A 22 18.41 8.37 -12.16
CA ALA A 22 19.47 9.37 -12.04
C ALA A 22 20.71 8.78 -11.36
N TYR A 23 20.55 8.08 -10.24
CA TYR A 23 21.65 7.39 -9.56
C TYR A 23 22.35 6.37 -10.46
N SER A 24 21.56 5.56 -11.17
CA SER A 24 22.07 4.57 -12.12
C SER A 24 22.82 5.24 -13.29
N GLN A 25 22.27 6.32 -13.83
CA GLN A 25 22.87 7.10 -14.92
C GLN A 25 24.21 7.71 -14.51
N LEU A 26 24.31 8.28 -13.30
CA LEU A 26 25.55 8.83 -12.75
C LEU A 26 26.64 7.77 -12.63
N LYS A 27 26.27 6.57 -12.16
CA LYS A 27 27.18 5.46 -11.90
C LYS A 27 27.64 4.76 -13.19
N TYR A 28 26.72 4.51 -14.12
CA TYR A 28 26.97 3.68 -15.30
C TYR A 28 27.28 4.46 -16.57
N GLN A 29 26.89 5.74 -16.65
CA GLN A 29 27.04 6.59 -17.83
C GLN A 29 26.75 5.85 -19.15
N PRO A 30 25.59 5.17 -19.29
CA PRO A 30 25.39 4.12 -20.30
C PRO A 30 25.51 4.61 -21.75
N PHE A 31 25.33 5.91 -22.00
CA PHE A 31 25.47 6.45 -23.35
C PHE A 31 26.93 6.75 -23.64
N TYR A 32 27.29 6.56 -24.89
CA TYR A 32 28.61 6.95 -25.34
C TYR A 32 28.81 8.49 -25.26
N SER A 33 27.81 9.28 -25.70
CA SER A 33 27.91 10.75 -25.72
C SER A 33 27.79 11.33 -24.31
N ILE A 34 28.79 12.13 -23.93
CA ILE A 34 28.82 12.87 -22.65
C ILE A 34 27.62 13.83 -22.56
N GLN A 35 27.30 14.52 -23.66
CA GLN A 35 26.16 15.45 -23.70
C GLN A 35 24.84 14.72 -23.44
N VAL A 36 24.65 13.54 -24.03
CA VAL A 36 23.44 12.71 -23.82
C VAL A 36 23.36 12.20 -22.39
N ASN A 37 24.48 11.79 -21.80
CA ASN A 37 24.48 11.37 -20.39
C ASN A 37 24.15 12.53 -19.45
N ASN A 38 24.76 13.70 -19.66
CA ASN A 38 24.52 14.90 -18.85
C ASN A 38 23.06 15.34 -18.97
N TYR A 39 22.52 15.35 -20.19
CA TYR A 39 21.13 15.67 -20.45
C TYR A 39 20.19 14.70 -19.73
N ARG A 40 20.35 13.38 -19.93
CA ARG A 40 19.48 12.38 -19.30
C ARG A 40 19.57 12.40 -17.78
N PHE A 41 20.77 12.56 -17.21
CA PHE A 41 20.93 12.70 -15.77
C PHE A 41 20.23 13.96 -15.26
N GLY A 42 20.39 15.10 -15.95
CA GLY A 42 19.68 16.35 -15.63
C GLY A 42 18.15 16.18 -15.66
N VAL A 43 17.61 15.50 -16.67
CA VAL A 43 16.18 15.19 -16.77
C VAL A 43 15.73 14.28 -15.62
N TYR A 44 16.41 13.16 -15.38
CA TYR A 44 16.00 12.23 -14.32
C TYR A 44 16.10 12.85 -12.92
N LEU A 45 17.15 13.63 -12.66
CA LEU A 45 17.32 14.31 -11.39
C LEU A 45 16.23 15.39 -11.19
N SER A 46 15.97 16.21 -12.21
CA SER A 46 14.95 17.26 -12.12
C SER A 46 13.55 16.71 -11.92
N LEU A 47 13.14 15.67 -12.65
CA LEU A 47 11.84 15.01 -12.45
C LEU A 47 11.72 14.36 -11.06
N GLY A 48 12.76 13.65 -10.62
CA GLY A 48 12.78 13.00 -9.31
C GLY A 48 12.82 13.99 -8.13
N SER A 49 13.46 15.14 -8.29
CA SER A 49 13.44 16.21 -7.28
C SER A 49 12.13 16.99 -7.30
N LEU A 50 11.52 17.21 -8.47
CA LEU A 50 10.22 17.87 -8.58
C LEU A 50 9.12 17.05 -7.88
N SER A 51 9.12 15.73 -8.03
CA SER A 51 8.15 14.88 -7.32
C SER A 51 8.31 14.99 -5.79
N LEU A 52 9.54 15.01 -5.27
CA LEU A 52 9.78 15.21 -3.84
C LEU A 52 9.34 16.61 -3.38
N TYR A 53 9.56 17.63 -4.20
CA TYR A 53 9.04 18.97 -3.93
C TYR A 53 7.51 18.96 -3.85
N THR A 54 6.81 18.33 -4.81
CA THR A 54 5.34 18.22 -4.77
C THR A 54 4.83 17.43 -3.56
N LEU A 55 5.57 16.41 -3.10
CA LEU A 55 5.28 15.68 -1.87
C LEU A 55 5.26 16.63 -0.67
N VAL A 56 6.30 17.45 -0.55
CA VAL A 56 6.46 18.40 0.56
C VAL A 56 5.35 19.45 0.54
N ILE A 57 5.03 20.03 -0.62
CA ILE A 57 3.94 21.02 -0.73
C ILE A 57 2.58 20.40 -0.37
N TYR A 58 2.33 19.16 -0.81
CA TYR A 58 1.09 18.45 -0.47
C TYR A 58 0.97 18.19 1.02
N ILE A 59 2.03 17.73 1.68
CA ILE A 59 2.06 17.52 3.14
C ILE A 59 1.81 18.85 3.87
N LEU A 60 2.35 19.96 3.37
CA LEU A 60 2.14 21.29 3.93
C LEU A 60 0.76 21.90 3.63
N LYS A 61 -0.10 21.21 2.87
CA LYS A 61 -1.43 21.69 2.43
C LYS A 61 -1.40 23.07 1.74
N LYS A 62 -0.28 23.44 1.11
CA LYS A 62 -0.09 24.74 0.41
C LYS A 62 -0.26 24.66 -1.11
N ASN A 63 -0.93 23.61 -1.60
CA ASN A 63 -1.05 23.33 -3.04
C ASN A 63 -1.83 24.37 -3.84
N SER A 64 -2.63 25.23 -3.21
CA SER A 64 -3.50 26.19 -3.90
C SER A 64 -2.81 27.49 -4.34
N SER A 65 -1.58 27.76 -3.92
CA SER A 65 -0.92 29.03 -4.26
C SER A 65 -0.28 28.98 -5.66
N GLN A 66 -0.60 29.97 -6.51
CA GLN A 66 0.04 30.16 -7.82
C GLN A 66 1.57 30.24 -7.72
N ILE A 67 2.07 30.84 -6.62
CA ILE A 67 3.50 30.95 -6.31
C ILE A 67 4.18 29.57 -6.32
N VAL A 68 3.53 28.52 -5.81
CA VAL A 68 4.11 27.16 -5.83
C VAL A 68 4.26 26.64 -7.25
N ALA A 69 3.28 26.89 -8.13
CA ALA A 69 3.36 26.49 -9.53
C ALA A 69 4.50 27.23 -10.25
N ASP A 70 4.59 28.54 -10.07
CA ASP A 70 5.63 29.37 -10.68
C ASP A 70 7.04 28.98 -10.19
N VAL A 71 7.19 28.78 -8.88
CA VAL A 71 8.46 28.34 -8.27
C VAL A 71 8.85 26.94 -8.76
N SER A 72 7.89 26.04 -9.02
CA SER A 72 8.17 24.68 -9.48
C SER A 72 8.87 24.65 -10.85
N ILE A 73 8.50 25.56 -11.77
CA ILE A 73 9.12 25.68 -13.09
C ILE A 73 10.57 26.16 -12.94
N PHE A 74 10.78 27.23 -12.17
CA PHE A 74 12.13 27.75 -11.89
C PHE A 74 13.01 26.69 -11.21
N PHE A 75 12.46 25.99 -10.22
CA PHE A 75 13.14 24.91 -9.51
C PHE A 75 13.56 23.78 -10.45
N LEU A 76 12.70 23.38 -11.39
CA LEU A 76 12.99 22.35 -12.40
C LEU A 76 14.18 22.75 -13.29
N PHE A 77 14.22 23.99 -13.79
CA PHE A 77 15.34 24.48 -14.60
C PHE A 77 16.65 24.52 -13.80
N ILE A 78 16.61 25.03 -12.57
CA ILE A 78 17.78 25.09 -11.69
C ILE A 78 18.35 23.69 -11.45
N ILE A 79 17.51 22.72 -11.08
CA ILE A 79 17.96 21.35 -10.83
C ILE A 79 18.45 20.67 -12.10
N PHE A 80 17.84 20.92 -13.24
CA PHE A 80 18.30 20.38 -14.51
C PHE A 80 19.74 20.83 -14.82
N PHE A 81 20.04 22.13 -14.71
CA PHE A 81 21.39 22.64 -14.96
C PHE A 81 22.39 22.14 -13.92
N ILE A 82 22.02 22.14 -12.63
CA ILE A 82 22.86 21.55 -11.58
C ILE A 82 23.17 20.09 -11.91
N GLY A 83 22.16 19.30 -12.28
CA GLY A 83 22.32 17.90 -12.66
C GLY A 83 23.25 17.75 -13.86
N TYR A 84 23.04 18.52 -14.92
CA TYR A 84 23.84 18.51 -16.14
C TYR A 84 25.33 18.75 -15.86
N TYR A 85 25.64 19.82 -15.12
CA TYR A 85 27.02 20.17 -14.78
C TYR A 85 27.63 19.20 -13.76
N TYR A 86 26.83 18.71 -12.81
CA TYR A 86 27.28 17.73 -11.82
C TYR A 86 27.70 16.41 -12.47
N ASN A 87 26.94 15.92 -13.44
CA ASN A 87 27.29 14.69 -14.17
C ASN A 87 28.61 14.86 -14.96
N ASN A 88 28.80 16.00 -15.61
CA ASN A 88 30.04 16.32 -16.32
C ASN A 88 31.24 16.43 -15.37
N TYR A 89 31.06 17.11 -14.24
CA TYR A 89 32.07 17.22 -13.20
C TYR A 89 32.46 15.83 -12.67
N TYR A 90 31.47 14.98 -12.38
CA TYR A 90 31.67 13.61 -11.91
C TYR A 90 32.46 12.77 -12.92
N PHE A 91 32.12 12.87 -14.22
CA PHE A 91 32.82 12.19 -15.30
C PHE A 91 34.29 12.63 -15.39
N LYS A 92 34.55 13.94 -15.51
CA LYS A 92 35.92 14.48 -15.61
C LYS A 92 36.76 14.13 -14.38
N LYS A 93 36.18 14.25 -13.18
CA LYS A 93 36.84 13.89 -11.93
C LYS A 93 37.20 12.40 -11.87
N SER A 94 36.31 11.53 -12.36
CA SER A 94 36.56 10.09 -12.39
C SER A 94 37.67 9.73 -13.38
N VAL A 95 37.63 10.30 -14.59
CA VAL A 95 38.65 10.08 -15.63
C VAL A 95 40.03 10.61 -15.21
N ASN A 96 40.11 11.85 -14.70
CA ASN A 96 41.37 12.42 -14.21
C ASN A 96 41.97 11.60 -13.07
N ARG A 97 41.12 11.10 -12.17
CA ARG A 97 41.56 10.21 -11.09
C ARG A 97 42.13 8.90 -11.64
N VAL A 98 41.45 8.28 -12.60
CA VAL A 98 41.92 7.03 -13.23
C VAL A 98 43.28 7.25 -13.88
N TYR A 99 43.44 8.28 -14.72
CA TYR A 99 44.72 8.54 -15.37
C TYR A 99 45.83 8.86 -14.38
N LYS A 100 45.56 9.68 -13.36
CA LYS A 100 46.55 9.98 -12.30
C LYS A 100 46.98 8.70 -11.56
N ARG A 101 46.05 7.82 -11.21
CA ARG A 101 46.37 6.56 -10.54
C ARG A 101 47.12 5.59 -11.45
N TYR A 102 46.78 5.57 -12.73
CA TYR A 102 47.45 4.74 -13.72
C TYR A 102 48.90 5.18 -13.91
N THR A 103 49.16 6.48 -14.08
CA THR A 103 50.52 7.02 -14.20
C THR A 103 51.35 6.80 -12.94
N GLU A 104 50.77 7.04 -11.75
CA GLU A 104 51.40 6.69 -10.46
C GLU A 104 51.83 5.21 -10.44
N LYS A 105 50.94 4.30 -10.86
CA LYS A 105 51.23 2.86 -10.90
C LYS A 105 52.34 2.51 -11.90
N VAL A 106 52.34 3.12 -13.09
CA VAL A 106 53.38 2.91 -14.11
C VAL A 106 54.74 3.41 -13.63
N ILE A 107 54.82 4.60 -13.04
CA ILE A 107 56.06 5.16 -12.50
C ILE A 107 56.63 4.23 -11.42
N ILE A 108 55.80 3.77 -10.49
CA ILE A 108 56.23 2.86 -9.42
C ILE A 108 56.70 1.52 -9.98
N ASN A 109 56.03 0.98 -11.00
CA ASN A 109 56.46 -0.26 -11.65
C ASN A 109 57.79 -0.10 -12.39
N ASN A 110 58.02 1.04 -13.06
CA ASN A 110 59.29 1.32 -13.72
C ASN A 110 60.43 1.52 -12.72
N LEU A 111 60.19 2.26 -11.63
CA LEU A 111 61.16 2.41 -10.54
C LEU A 111 61.53 1.05 -9.94
N ARG A 112 60.55 0.15 -9.77
CA ARG A 112 60.79 -1.22 -9.27
C ARG A 112 61.62 -2.07 -10.22
N LYS A 113 61.39 -1.97 -11.54
CA LYS A 113 62.18 -2.70 -12.53
C LYS A 113 63.62 -2.18 -12.58
N ASN A 114 63.78 -0.85 -12.61
CA ASN A 114 65.10 -0.25 -12.64
C ASN A 114 65.89 -0.52 -11.34
N SER A 115 65.22 -0.54 -10.18
CA SER A 115 65.87 -0.90 -8.91
C SER A 115 66.23 -2.39 -8.82
N SER A 116 65.44 -3.29 -9.42
CA SER A 116 65.78 -4.72 -9.43
C SER A 116 66.92 -5.06 -10.37
N ASP A 117 67.11 -4.26 -11.42
CA ASP A 117 68.18 -4.45 -12.40
C ASP A 117 69.49 -3.76 -11.96
N GLU A 118 69.41 -2.62 -11.24
CA GLU A 118 70.60 -1.95 -10.65
C GLU A 118 71.16 -2.65 -9.40
N GLU A 119 70.35 -3.41 -8.63
CA GLU A 119 70.85 -4.21 -7.48
C GLU A 119 71.69 -5.43 -7.90
N LEU A 120 71.64 -5.85 -9.18
CA LEU A 120 72.43 -6.97 -9.69
C LEU A 120 73.83 -6.59 -10.18
N ASP A 121 74.17 -5.30 -10.24
CA ASP A 121 75.49 -4.80 -10.71
C ASP A 121 76.27 -3.99 -9.64
N TYR A 122 75.89 -4.11 -8.37
CA TYR A 122 76.58 -3.40 -7.28
C TYR A 122 77.85 -4.13 -6.82
N ASN A 123 78.98 -3.64 -7.31
CA ASN A 123 80.34 -4.06 -6.93
C ASN A 123 80.54 -3.95 -5.39
N PRO A 124 80.89 -5.04 -4.67
CA PRO A 124 80.92 -5.11 -3.21
C PRO A 124 81.91 -4.17 -2.49
N GLU A 125 82.82 -3.50 -3.21
CA GLU A 125 83.83 -2.65 -2.60
C GLU A 125 83.34 -1.25 -2.18
N LYS A 126 82.22 -0.74 -2.72
CA LYS A 126 81.69 0.59 -2.39
C LYS A 126 80.75 0.65 -1.18
N MET A 127 80.36 -0.48 -0.57
CA MET A 127 79.44 -0.51 0.57
C MET A 127 80.10 -0.31 1.95
N LYS A 128 81.42 -0.10 2.05
CA LYS A 128 82.12 0.01 3.35
C LYS A 128 82.00 1.35 4.09
N LYS A 129 81.24 2.36 3.61
CA LYS A 129 81.30 3.72 4.19
C LYS A 129 79.99 4.46 4.49
N LEU A 130 78.82 3.84 4.42
CA LEU A 130 77.58 4.49 4.87
C LEU A 130 76.84 3.59 5.85
N ASN A 131 76.29 4.19 6.90
CA ASN A 131 75.66 3.59 8.08
C ASN A 131 74.52 2.59 7.75
N ALA A 132 74.88 1.43 7.19
CA ALA A 132 73.97 0.38 6.76
C ALA A 132 73.22 -0.25 7.94
N TYR A 133 73.81 -0.21 9.15
CA TYR A 133 73.20 -0.79 10.35
C TYR A 133 71.93 -0.06 10.83
N GLN A 134 71.81 1.27 10.65
CA GLN A 134 70.56 1.99 10.96
C GLN A 134 69.47 1.77 9.88
N SER A 135 69.85 1.28 8.70
CA SER A 135 68.93 1.03 7.59
C SER A 135 68.34 -0.38 7.66
N ILE A 136 69.13 -1.36 8.10
CA ILE A 136 68.71 -2.76 8.27
C ILE A 136 67.62 -2.88 9.34
N GLU A 137 67.78 -2.19 10.47
CA GLU A 137 66.80 -2.22 11.57
C GLU A 137 65.43 -1.67 11.13
N ARG A 138 65.44 -0.59 10.33
CA ARG A 138 64.23 0.01 9.74
C ARG A 138 63.57 -0.90 8.68
N ILE A 139 64.37 -1.62 7.89
CA ILE A 139 63.90 -2.58 6.88
C ILE A 139 63.31 -3.84 7.53
N THR A 140 63.83 -4.27 8.69
CA THR A 140 63.33 -5.43 9.41
C THR A 140 62.06 -5.17 10.22
N GLU A 141 61.84 -3.92 10.68
CA GLU A 141 60.67 -3.56 11.48
C GLU A 141 59.48 -3.00 10.67
N GLU A 142 59.73 -2.29 9.57
CA GLU A 142 58.66 -1.81 8.69
C GLU A 142 58.15 -2.95 7.78
N LYS A 143 57.09 -3.63 8.25
CA LYS A 143 56.30 -4.54 7.42
C LYS A 143 55.72 -3.74 6.24
N PHE A 144 56.41 -3.69 5.11
CA PHE A 144 55.93 -3.07 3.88
C PHE A 144 54.67 -3.80 3.41
N VAL A 145 53.51 -3.37 3.90
CA VAL A 145 52.22 -3.81 3.38
C VAL A 145 52.16 -3.30 1.94
N ARG A 146 52.32 -4.22 1.00
CA ARG A 146 52.32 -3.96 -0.45
C ARG A 146 50.92 -3.54 -0.87
N ASN A 147 50.57 -2.28 -0.61
CA ASN A 147 49.29 -1.72 -1.04
C ASN A 147 49.30 -1.58 -2.56
N GLU A 148 48.66 -2.53 -3.24
CA GLU A 148 48.45 -2.47 -4.67
C GLU A 148 47.63 -1.22 -5.01
N ILE A 149 48.16 -0.36 -5.89
CA ILE A 149 47.46 0.84 -6.32
C ILE A 149 46.28 0.41 -7.20
N LYS A 150 45.07 0.56 -6.67
CA LYS A 150 43.84 0.39 -7.43
C LYS A 150 43.61 1.61 -8.31
N VAL A 151 43.72 1.40 -9.62
CA VAL A 151 43.51 2.44 -10.64
C VAL A 151 42.02 2.82 -10.69
N PHE A 152 41.16 1.80 -10.70
CA PHE A 152 39.72 1.94 -10.84
C PHE A 152 38.99 1.73 -9.51
N LYS A 153 37.83 2.37 -9.31
CA LYS A 153 36.91 2.10 -8.18
C LYS A 153 35.86 1.07 -8.56
N ASN A 154 35.45 1.06 -9.83
CA ASN A 154 34.52 0.10 -10.41
C ASN A 154 34.92 -0.20 -11.86
N TYR A 155 34.39 -1.27 -12.45
CA TYR A 155 34.77 -1.69 -13.80
C TYR A 155 34.22 -0.78 -14.91
N TYR A 156 33.17 0.01 -14.65
CA TYR A 156 32.64 0.96 -15.64
C TYR A 156 33.61 2.10 -15.91
N GLU A 157 34.41 2.49 -14.92
CA GLU A 157 35.46 3.49 -15.10
C GLU A 157 36.54 3.07 -16.10
N CYS A 158 36.73 1.76 -16.33
CA CYS A 158 37.61 1.27 -17.40
C CYS A 158 37.08 1.70 -18.77
N GLU A 159 35.78 1.52 -19.01
CA GLU A 159 35.14 1.95 -20.25
C GLU A 159 35.16 3.48 -20.38
N PHE A 160 34.84 4.22 -19.31
CA PHE A 160 34.84 5.68 -19.32
C PHE A 160 36.21 6.27 -19.68
N ALA A 161 37.27 5.69 -19.12
CA ALA A 161 38.64 6.11 -19.38
C ALA A 161 39.14 5.73 -20.78
N CYS A 162 38.45 4.83 -21.49
CA CYS A 162 38.81 4.42 -22.85
C CYS A 162 38.03 5.16 -23.94
N ARG A 163 37.03 5.98 -23.59
CA ARG A 163 36.17 6.68 -24.58
C ARG A 163 36.93 7.63 -25.51
N PHE A 164 38.09 8.14 -25.10
CA PHE A 164 38.90 9.03 -25.95
C PHE A 164 39.22 8.42 -27.33
N ILE A 165 39.25 7.08 -27.45
CA ILE A 165 39.59 6.36 -28.67
C ILE A 165 38.69 6.73 -29.87
N ARG A 166 37.48 7.24 -29.64
CA ARG A 166 36.60 7.63 -30.75
C ARG A 166 37.07 8.87 -31.47
N ASN A 167 37.61 9.83 -30.71
CA ASN A 167 38.09 11.10 -31.23
C ASN A 167 39.58 11.02 -31.60
N ASN A 168 40.29 10.03 -31.06
CA ASN A 168 41.68 9.76 -31.39
C ASN A 168 41.86 8.25 -31.63
N ARG A 169 41.95 7.85 -32.90
CA ARG A 169 42.11 6.45 -33.34
C ARG A 169 43.55 6.08 -33.69
N ASP A 170 44.50 6.90 -33.27
CA ASP A 170 45.91 6.65 -33.50
C ASP A 170 46.35 5.37 -32.79
N ILE A 171 47.41 4.75 -33.31
CA ILE A 171 47.90 3.48 -32.77
C ILE A 171 48.36 3.63 -31.30
N ASP A 172 48.87 4.80 -30.91
CA ASP A 172 49.26 5.09 -29.52
C ASP A 172 48.05 5.20 -28.60
N ALA A 173 46.97 5.83 -29.09
CA ALA A 173 45.70 5.90 -28.39
C ALA A 173 45.11 4.49 -28.20
N PHE A 174 45.21 3.64 -29.23
CA PHE A 174 44.84 2.22 -29.16
C PHE A 174 45.67 1.46 -28.12
N ASN A 175 46.99 1.64 -28.12
CA ASN A 175 47.87 0.99 -27.15
C ASN A 175 47.58 1.43 -25.71
N LEU A 176 47.28 2.72 -25.48
CA LEU A 176 46.87 3.21 -24.18
C LEU A 176 45.54 2.59 -23.74
N MET A 177 44.56 2.53 -24.63
CA MET A 177 43.25 1.91 -24.38
C MET A 177 43.38 0.43 -24.04
N LYS A 178 44.21 -0.32 -24.79
CA LYS A 178 44.51 -1.74 -24.53
C LYS A 178 45.14 -1.91 -23.15
N LYS A 179 46.15 -1.10 -22.81
CA LYS A 179 46.79 -1.13 -21.49
C LYS A 179 45.83 -0.80 -20.34
N LEU A 180 44.89 0.12 -20.53
CA LEU A 180 43.86 0.45 -19.54
C LEU A 180 42.88 -0.70 -19.33
N PHE A 181 42.47 -1.40 -20.40
CA PHE A 181 41.63 -2.60 -20.28
C PHE A 181 42.38 -3.77 -19.66
N GLU A 182 43.65 -3.99 -20.00
CA GLU A 182 44.49 -5.01 -19.36
C GLU A 182 44.61 -4.75 -17.85
N GLU A 183 44.86 -3.50 -17.46
CA GLU A 183 44.89 -3.09 -16.06
C GLU A 183 43.53 -3.26 -15.38
N GLY A 184 42.44 -2.90 -16.07
CA GLY A 184 41.07 -3.09 -15.59
C GLY A 184 40.74 -4.57 -15.38
N ILE A 185 41.08 -5.43 -16.35
CA ILE A 185 40.90 -6.88 -16.31
C ILE A 185 41.71 -7.47 -15.16
N ASN A 186 42.95 -7.02 -14.98
CA ASN A 186 43.79 -7.42 -13.84
C ASN A 186 43.15 -7.04 -12.50
N GLN A 187 42.51 -5.88 -12.41
CA GLN A 187 41.86 -5.42 -11.19
C GLN A 187 40.49 -6.08 -10.94
N PHE A 188 39.75 -6.41 -12.01
CA PHE A 188 38.38 -6.95 -11.96
C PHE A 188 38.27 -8.28 -12.72
N LYS A 189 39.16 -9.23 -12.44
CA LYS A 189 39.28 -10.51 -13.17
C LYS A 189 37.98 -11.31 -13.27
N HIS A 190 37.03 -11.10 -12.36
CA HIS A 190 35.77 -11.83 -12.31
C HIS A 190 34.58 -11.10 -12.96
N GLU A 191 34.77 -9.89 -13.48
CA GLU A 191 33.68 -9.10 -14.08
C GLU A 191 33.60 -9.32 -15.59
N SER A 192 32.71 -10.22 -16.01
CA SER A 192 32.48 -10.59 -17.42
C SER A 192 32.15 -9.41 -18.33
N ASP A 193 31.47 -8.37 -17.82
CA ASP A 193 31.13 -7.20 -18.62
C ASP A 193 32.38 -6.49 -19.14
N LEU A 194 33.47 -6.49 -18.36
CA LEU A 194 34.70 -5.81 -18.74
C LEU A 194 35.38 -6.48 -19.93
N TYR A 195 35.40 -7.82 -19.97
CA TYR A 195 35.93 -8.59 -21.10
C TYR A 195 35.09 -8.39 -22.36
N ILE A 196 33.76 -8.42 -22.21
CA ILE A 196 32.83 -8.17 -23.33
C ILE A 196 33.06 -6.76 -23.88
N ILE A 197 33.15 -5.74 -23.02
CA ILE A 197 33.39 -4.35 -23.42
C ILE A 197 34.75 -4.22 -24.11
N ALA A 198 35.82 -4.78 -23.53
CA ALA A 198 37.15 -4.75 -24.11
C ALA A 198 37.18 -5.40 -25.50
N TRP A 199 36.51 -6.55 -25.68
CA TRP A 199 36.36 -7.21 -26.97
C TRP A 199 35.67 -6.31 -27.99
N PHE A 200 34.54 -5.67 -27.63
CA PHE A 200 33.86 -4.75 -28.53
C PHE A 200 34.73 -3.57 -28.94
N TYR A 201 35.51 -2.99 -28.02
CA TYR A 201 36.43 -1.88 -28.33
C TYR A 201 37.56 -2.34 -29.28
N ILE A 202 38.19 -3.48 -29.01
CA ILE A 202 39.27 -4.00 -29.86
C ILE A 202 38.74 -4.42 -31.23
N ASN A 203 37.59 -5.13 -31.28
CA ASN A 203 36.98 -5.56 -32.53
C ASN A 203 36.49 -4.37 -33.38
N SER A 204 36.00 -3.30 -32.75
CA SER A 204 35.64 -2.06 -33.46
C SER A 204 36.87 -1.40 -34.10
N MET A 205 38.01 -1.39 -33.39
CA MET A 205 39.28 -0.89 -33.94
C MET A 205 39.82 -1.81 -35.04
N ARG A 206 39.71 -3.13 -34.90
CA ARG A 206 40.05 -4.11 -35.95
C ARG A 206 39.24 -3.86 -37.22
N THR A 207 37.93 -3.65 -37.07
CA THR A 207 37.02 -3.38 -38.18
C THR A 207 37.40 -2.07 -38.86
N PHE A 208 37.60 -0.99 -38.09
CA PHE A 208 38.05 0.30 -38.63
C PHE A 208 39.38 0.19 -39.41
N TYR A 209 40.38 -0.50 -38.87
CA TYR A 209 41.66 -0.66 -39.55
C TYR A 209 41.56 -1.60 -40.77
N LYS A 210 40.65 -2.59 -40.75
CA LYS A 210 40.35 -3.46 -41.90
C LYS A 210 39.70 -2.65 -43.03
N GLU A 211 38.68 -1.86 -42.73
CA GLU A 211 37.95 -1.02 -43.70
C GLU A 211 38.84 0.06 -44.33
N ASN A 212 39.83 0.57 -43.59
CA ASN A 212 40.76 1.59 -44.07
C ASN A 212 42.05 1.00 -44.68
N ASN A 213 42.13 -0.32 -44.88
CA ASN A 213 43.33 -1.02 -45.38
C ASN A 213 44.62 -0.77 -44.56
N LEU A 214 44.49 -0.36 -43.30
CA LEU A 214 45.61 -0.11 -42.39
C LEU A 214 46.06 -1.38 -41.66
N LEU A 215 45.23 -2.44 -41.67
CA LEU A 215 45.47 -3.68 -40.94
C LEU A 215 46.76 -4.41 -41.37
N GLN A 216 47.25 -4.18 -42.60
CA GLN A 216 48.49 -4.79 -43.10
C GLN A 216 49.76 -4.09 -42.57
N LYS A 217 49.66 -2.86 -42.08
CA LYS A 217 50.81 -2.07 -41.58
C LYS A 217 51.23 -2.44 -40.16
N TYR A 218 50.42 -3.21 -39.47
CA TYR A 218 50.60 -3.57 -38.08
C TYR A 218 50.43 -5.08 -37.92
N ASP A 219 50.96 -5.61 -36.82
CA ASP A 219 50.82 -7.02 -36.50
C ASP A 219 49.33 -7.40 -36.32
N LYS A 220 48.89 -8.47 -36.99
CA LYS A 220 47.52 -8.99 -36.88
C LYS A 220 47.20 -9.44 -35.46
N GLU A 221 48.21 -9.90 -34.71
CA GLU A 221 48.03 -10.32 -33.32
C GLU A 221 47.64 -9.16 -32.40
N LEU A 222 48.01 -7.93 -32.77
CA LEU A 222 47.67 -6.73 -32.01
C LEU A 222 46.14 -6.55 -31.86
N PHE A 223 45.39 -7.00 -32.88
CA PHE A 223 43.93 -6.91 -32.98
C PHE A 223 43.20 -8.20 -32.61
N ASN A 224 43.93 -9.26 -32.22
CA ASN A 224 43.30 -10.51 -31.81
C ASN A 224 42.78 -10.39 -30.37
N ALA A 225 41.46 -10.40 -30.22
CA ALA A 225 40.78 -10.31 -28.93
C ALA A 225 39.86 -11.49 -28.66
N ASP A 226 39.82 -12.50 -29.53
CA ASP A 226 38.82 -13.58 -29.45
C ASP A 226 38.91 -14.36 -28.13
N TYR A 227 40.12 -14.44 -27.56
CA TYR A 227 40.39 -15.02 -26.25
C TYR A 227 39.66 -14.30 -25.09
N LEU A 228 39.27 -13.02 -25.24
CA LEU A 228 38.52 -12.29 -24.21
C LEU A 228 37.09 -12.85 -24.06
N ILE A 229 36.48 -13.29 -25.16
CA ILE A 229 35.13 -13.89 -25.13
C ILE A 229 35.17 -15.28 -24.49
N SER A 230 36.19 -16.09 -24.80
CA SER A 230 36.36 -17.40 -24.14
C SER A 230 36.56 -17.24 -22.64
N ILE A 231 37.37 -16.26 -22.20
CA ILE A 231 37.49 -15.95 -20.77
C ILE A 231 36.15 -15.45 -20.21
N ALA A 232 35.41 -14.59 -20.91
CA ALA A 232 34.11 -14.11 -20.45
C ALA A 232 33.08 -15.25 -20.26
N LEU A 233 33.12 -16.28 -21.12
CA LEU A 233 32.29 -17.48 -21.04
C LEU A 233 32.60 -18.33 -19.82
N GLU A 234 33.86 -18.37 -19.39
CA GLU A 234 34.30 -19.08 -18.18
C GLU A 234 33.80 -18.41 -16.90
N LEU A 235 33.47 -17.12 -16.98
CA LEU A 235 32.89 -16.38 -15.87
C LEU A 235 31.40 -16.66 -15.68
N LYS A 236 30.88 -16.28 -14.51
CA LYS A 236 29.47 -16.45 -14.16
C LYS A 236 28.62 -15.38 -14.87
N LEU A 237 27.73 -15.83 -15.77
CA LEU A 237 26.94 -14.95 -16.66
C LEU A 237 25.45 -14.95 -16.32
N GLY A 238 24.84 -13.76 -16.33
CA GLY A 238 23.38 -13.60 -16.38
C GLY A 238 22.85 -13.61 -17.81
N MET A 239 21.52 -13.73 -17.99
CA MET A 239 20.86 -13.78 -19.31
C MET A 239 21.32 -12.68 -20.28
N ARG A 240 21.37 -11.42 -19.84
CA ARG A 240 21.85 -10.30 -20.68
C ARG A 240 23.29 -10.51 -21.16
N LYS A 241 24.17 -10.99 -20.28
CA LYS A 241 25.59 -11.21 -20.62
C LYS A 241 25.75 -12.41 -21.54
N LYS A 242 24.99 -13.49 -21.30
CA LYS A 242 24.88 -14.61 -22.23
C LYS A 242 24.39 -14.15 -23.60
N TYR A 243 23.38 -13.29 -23.66
CA TYR A 243 22.91 -12.70 -24.91
C TYR A 243 23.99 -11.87 -25.60
N LEU A 244 24.70 -11.00 -24.88
CA LEU A 244 25.77 -10.18 -25.45
C LEU A 244 26.97 -11.01 -25.92
N ILE A 245 27.30 -12.07 -25.19
CA ILE A 245 28.33 -13.02 -25.62
C ILE A 245 27.85 -13.80 -26.82
N ASN A 246 26.64 -14.34 -26.82
CA ASN A 246 26.07 -15.03 -27.97
C ASN A 246 25.97 -14.08 -29.17
N LEU A 247 25.72 -12.78 -28.95
CA LEU A 247 25.77 -11.77 -30.01
C LEU A 247 27.21 -11.58 -30.53
N ALA A 248 28.21 -11.52 -29.64
CA ALA A 248 29.62 -11.45 -30.01
C ALA A 248 30.08 -12.73 -30.74
N GLU A 249 29.68 -13.91 -30.26
CA GLU A 249 29.90 -15.21 -30.87
C GLU A 249 29.20 -15.33 -32.21
N ASN A 250 27.94 -14.91 -32.33
CA ASN A 250 27.23 -14.84 -33.60
C ASN A 250 27.90 -13.84 -34.55
N TYR A 251 28.46 -12.73 -34.06
CA TYR A 251 29.25 -11.84 -34.91
C TYR A 251 30.57 -12.50 -35.34
N MET A 252 31.26 -13.22 -34.46
CA MET A 252 32.46 -13.98 -34.80
C MET A 252 32.14 -15.12 -35.77
N GLU A 253 31.04 -15.82 -35.54
CA GLU A 253 30.54 -16.91 -36.36
C GLU A 253 29.99 -16.39 -37.67
N MET A 254 29.29 -15.26 -37.73
CA MET A 254 28.92 -14.61 -38.98
C MET A 254 30.17 -14.18 -39.73
N MET A 255 31.17 -13.62 -39.07
CA MET A 255 32.46 -13.37 -39.72
C MET A 255 33.14 -14.67 -40.17
N LYS A 256 33.01 -15.79 -39.44
CA LYS A 256 33.54 -17.11 -39.81
C LYS A 256 32.68 -17.84 -40.85
N ARG A 257 31.38 -17.57 -40.92
CA ARG A 257 30.35 -18.16 -41.80
C ARG A 257 30.22 -17.36 -43.08
N GLU A 258 30.42 -16.06 -43.08
CA GLU A 258 30.83 -15.33 -44.29
C GLU A 258 32.11 -15.94 -44.88
N ASN A 259 32.96 -16.56 -44.04
CA ASN A 259 34.11 -17.35 -44.47
C ASN A 259 33.83 -18.86 -44.68
N LEU A 260 32.64 -19.40 -44.31
CA LEU A 260 32.34 -20.85 -44.28
C LEU A 260 30.95 -21.23 -44.85
N GLN A 261 30.10 -20.30 -45.31
CA GLN A 261 28.84 -20.54 -46.04
C GLN A 261 29.12 -20.93 -47.49
N ILE A 262 29.99 -21.91 -47.62
CA ILE A 262 30.06 -22.89 -48.69
C ILE A 262 29.85 -24.20 -47.93
N ASP A 263 28.69 -24.84 -48.16
CA ASP A 263 28.39 -26.24 -47.77
C ASP A 263 27.57 -26.52 -46.49
N ASN A 264 26.25 -26.31 -46.67
CA ASN A 264 25.18 -27.31 -46.48
C ASN A 264 24.68 -27.77 -45.09
N SER A 265 23.37 -28.02 -45.04
CA SER A 265 22.51 -28.34 -43.89
C SER A 265 21.48 -29.44 -44.21
N SER A 266 21.00 -30.15 -43.16
CA SER A 266 19.60 -30.57 -42.87
C SER A 266 19.38 -32.07 -42.53
N ASN A 267 18.62 -32.36 -41.44
CA ASN A 267 17.36 -33.16 -41.46
C ASN A 267 16.73 -33.42 -40.06
N ASN A 268 15.40 -33.63 -40.04
CA ASN A 268 14.46 -33.43 -38.91
C ASN A 268 13.82 -34.68 -38.24
N ASN A 269 14.21 -35.93 -38.53
CA ASN A 269 13.55 -37.14 -37.94
C ASN A 269 14.10 -37.60 -36.57
N ILE A 270 14.72 -36.69 -35.83
CA ILE A 270 15.54 -36.99 -34.65
C ILE A 270 14.74 -36.69 -33.35
N GLU A 271 13.57 -36.07 -33.45
CA GLU A 271 12.98 -35.24 -32.39
C GLU A 271 12.42 -36.00 -31.16
N ASP A 272 11.76 -37.14 -31.32
CA ASP A 272 11.18 -37.89 -30.17
C ASP A 272 12.21 -38.75 -29.42
N THR A 273 13.16 -39.33 -30.15
CA THR A 273 14.33 -40.03 -29.57
C THR A 273 15.24 -39.03 -28.86
N ILE A 274 15.41 -37.84 -29.47
CA ILE A 274 16.04 -36.68 -28.81
C ILE A 274 15.29 -36.35 -27.53
N LYS A 275 13.96 -36.25 -27.56
CA LYS A 275 13.19 -35.84 -26.38
C LYS A 275 13.34 -36.79 -25.19
N PHE A 276 13.36 -38.11 -25.42
CA PHE A 276 13.62 -39.08 -24.35
C PHE A 276 15.05 -38.98 -23.81
N GLU A 277 16.05 -38.98 -24.70
CA GLU A 277 17.45 -38.86 -24.31
C GLU A 277 17.72 -37.51 -23.64
N ASP A 278 17.05 -36.43 -24.04
CA ASP A 278 17.11 -35.11 -23.41
C ASP A 278 16.56 -35.15 -21.98
N LEU A 279 15.39 -35.77 -21.77
CA LEU A 279 14.80 -35.91 -20.43
C LEU A 279 15.70 -36.77 -19.52
N LYS A 280 16.21 -37.89 -20.04
CA LYS A 280 17.15 -38.78 -19.33
C LYS A 280 18.45 -38.06 -19.01
N HIS A 281 19.08 -37.44 -20.00
CA HIS A 281 20.30 -36.65 -19.86
C HIS A 281 20.09 -35.51 -18.86
N HIS A 282 18.95 -34.83 -18.88
CA HIS A 282 18.62 -33.78 -17.93
C HIS A 282 18.47 -34.30 -16.50
N ALA A 283 17.77 -35.42 -16.30
CA ALA A 283 17.63 -36.05 -14.98
C ALA A 283 18.98 -36.50 -14.41
N ILE A 284 19.83 -37.12 -15.23
CA ILE A 284 21.19 -37.54 -14.85
C ILE A 284 22.09 -36.33 -14.61
N THR A 285 21.98 -35.27 -15.40
CA THR A 285 22.70 -34.02 -15.18
C THR A 285 22.35 -33.42 -13.81
N LEU A 286 21.05 -33.38 -13.47
CA LEU A 286 20.60 -32.92 -12.15
C LEU A 286 21.10 -33.81 -11.01
N HIS A 287 21.15 -35.13 -11.22
CA HIS A 287 21.75 -36.10 -10.29
C HIS A 287 23.24 -35.79 -10.07
N ILE A 288 24.03 -35.66 -11.14
CA ILE A 288 25.45 -35.31 -11.07
C ILE A 288 25.66 -33.96 -10.38
N MET A 289 24.84 -32.95 -10.67
CA MET A 289 24.90 -31.65 -9.99
C MET A 289 24.61 -31.78 -8.48
N GLY A 290 23.67 -32.65 -8.10
CA GLY A 290 23.41 -32.99 -6.70
C GLY A 290 24.65 -33.58 -6.01
N LEU A 291 25.30 -34.57 -6.64
CA LEU A 291 26.53 -35.18 -6.13
C LEU A 291 27.69 -34.16 -6.05
N LYS A 292 27.86 -33.32 -7.08
CA LYS A 292 28.88 -32.25 -7.10
C LYS A 292 28.70 -31.26 -5.95
N GLU A 293 27.48 -30.82 -5.67
CA GLU A 293 27.22 -29.91 -4.54
C GLU A 293 27.38 -30.59 -3.16
N ILE A 294 27.04 -31.88 -3.03
CA ILE A 294 27.33 -32.69 -1.82
C ILE A 294 28.84 -32.76 -1.58
N MET A 295 29.61 -33.10 -2.61
CA MET A 295 31.07 -33.17 -2.55
C MET A 295 31.69 -31.82 -2.20
N LYS A 296 31.25 -30.75 -2.85
CA LYS A 296 31.67 -29.36 -2.58
C LYS A 296 31.37 -28.94 -1.15
N LEU A 297 30.26 -29.41 -0.57
CA LEU A 297 29.95 -29.16 0.83
C LEU A 297 30.90 -29.92 1.76
N PHE A 298 31.21 -31.19 1.49
CA PHE A 298 32.20 -31.95 2.26
C PHE A 298 33.59 -31.30 2.20
N ASP A 299 34.03 -30.86 1.03
CA ASP A 299 35.31 -30.18 0.84
C ASP A 299 35.39 -28.86 1.64
N LYS A 300 34.31 -28.08 1.62
CA LYS A 300 34.17 -26.89 2.47
C LYS A 300 34.21 -27.22 3.96
N LEU A 301 33.52 -28.28 4.38
CA LEU A 301 33.51 -28.71 5.80
C LEU A 301 34.90 -29.19 6.24
N LYS A 302 35.64 -29.89 5.37
CA LYS A 302 37.03 -30.32 5.59
C LYS A 302 37.98 -29.15 5.76
N SER A 303 37.82 -28.10 4.94
CA SER A 303 38.68 -26.91 4.95
C SER A 303 38.27 -25.84 5.99
N SER A 304 37.08 -25.96 6.60
CA SER A 304 36.52 -24.93 7.50
C SER A 304 37.19 -24.86 8.88
N THR A 305 38.19 -23.98 9.02
CA THR A 305 38.78 -23.67 10.34
C THR A 305 37.91 -22.74 11.18
N ASN A 306 37.22 -21.78 10.55
CA ASN A 306 36.35 -20.82 11.23
C ASN A 306 34.90 -21.32 11.32
N PRO A 307 34.29 -21.40 12.53
CA PRO A 307 32.89 -21.80 12.67
C PRO A 307 31.93 -20.82 11.95
N LYS A 308 32.26 -19.53 11.84
CA LYS A 308 31.37 -18.54 11.21
C LYS A 308 31.13 -18.79 9.71
N ASP A 309 32.07 -19.45 9.01
CA ASP A 309 31.91 -19.75 7.59
C ASP A 309 30.86 -20.83 7.33
N VAL A 310 30.54 -21.64 8.35
CA VAL A 310 29.53 -22.70 8.30
C VAL A 310 28.14 -22.16 7.94
N VAL A 311 27.80 -20.93 8.37
CA VAL A 311 26.51 -20.30 8.05
C VAL A 311 26.37 -20.06 6.53
N LYS A 312 27.48 -19.75 5.84
CA LYS A 312 27.48 -19.53 4.38
C LYS A 312 27.23 -20.84 3.62
N TYR A 313 27.50 -22.00 4.23
CA TYR A 313 27.29 -23.31 3.63
C TYR A 313 25.81 -23.72 3.53
N GLY A 314 24.90 -23.03 4.25
CA GLY A 314 23.46 -23.23 4.07
C GLY A 314 22.98 -23.04 2.62
N SER A 315 23.70 -22.23 1.84
CA SER A 315 23.45 -22.08 0.40
C SER A 315 23.70 -23.36 -0.40
N CYS A 316 24.69 -24.18 -0.02
CA CYS A 316 24.94 -25.50 -0.63
C CYS A 316 23.80 -26.46 -0.30
N ILE A 317 23.30 -26.49 0.94
CA ILE A 317 22.13 -27.33 1.29
C ILE A 317 20.89 -26.92 0.50
N SER A 318 20.64 -25.62 0.32
CA SER A 318 19.53 -25.14 -0.51
C SER A 318 19.65 -25.62 -1.96
N LYS A 319 20.85 -25.61 -2.54
CA LYS A 319 21.12 -26.17 -3.87
C LYS A 319 20.95 -27.69 -3.92
N ILE A 320 21.48 -28.42 -2.94
CA ILE A 320 21.32 -29.88 -2.82
C ILE A 320 19.83 -30.22 -2.76
N CYS A 321 19.05 -29.52 -1.93
CA CYS A 321 17.60 -29.68 -1.84
C CYS A 321 16.90 -29.43 -3.18
N LYS A 322 17.32 -28.39 -3.92
CA LYS A 322 16.78 -28.10 -5.26
C LYS A 322 17.07 -29.26 -6.23
N PHE A 323 18.33 -29.68 -6.34
CA PHE A 323 18.72 -30.77 -7.25
C PHE A 323 18.07 -32.10 -6.87
N GLN A 324 18.00 -32.41 -5.57
CA GLN A 324 17.24 -33.55 -5.04
C GLN A 324 15.79 -33.54 -5.52
N ASN A 325 15.06 -32.44 -5.29
CA ASN A 325 13.64 -32.39 -5.66
C ASN A 325 13.43 -32.40 -7.18
N SER A 326 14.26 -31.67 -7.94
CA SER A 326 14.19 -31.62 -9.40
C SER A 326 14.51 -32.98 -10.02
N ALA A 327 15.65 -33.60 -9.67
CA ALA A 327 16.01 -34.93 -10.16
C ALA A 327 14.96 -35.98 -9.74
N TYR A 328 14.50 -35.97 -8.49
CA TYR A 328 13.46 -36.88 -8.03
C TYR A 328 12.16 -36.72 -8.84
N SER A 329 11.73 -35.48 -9.11
CA SER A 329 10.54 -35.23 -9.94
C SER A 329 10.73 -35.68 -11.39
N GLN A 330 11.90 -35.45 -11.97
CA GLN A 330 12.22 -35.84 -13.35
C GLN A 330 12.30 -37.36 -13.48
N TYR A 331 13.06 -38.05 -12.62
CA TYR A 331 13.09 -39.51 -12.61
C TYR A 331 11.70 -40.11 -12.43
N ARG A 332 10.86 -39.56 -11.54
CA ARG A 332 9.49 -40.06 -11.35
C ARG A 332 8.58 -39.78 -12.55
N ALA A 333 8.75 -38.65 -13.23
CA ALA A 333 8.00 -38.32 -14.44
C ALA A 333 8.40 -39.26 -15.59
N ILE A 334 9.71 -39.47 -15.79
CA ILE A 334 10.25 -40.40 -16.78
C ILE A 334 9.76 -41.82 -16.49
N LEU A 335 9.82 -42.29 -15.25
CA LEU A 335 9.35 -43.65 -14.89
C LEU A 335 7.84 -43.83 -15.06
N ARG A 336 7.05 -42.75 -15.01
CA ARG A 336 5.60 -42.80 -15.32
C ARG A 336 5.34 -42.82 -16.81
N GLN A 337 6.14 -42.07 -17.59
CA GLN A 337 5.96 -41.93 -19.04
C GLN A 337 6.59 -43.09 -19.83
N PHE A 338 7.69 -43.66 -19.30
CA PHE A 338 8.48 -44.73 -19.91
C PHE A 338 8.74 -45.86 -18.91
N PRO A 339 7.69 -46.54 -18.41
CA PRO A 339 7.82 -47.54 -17.34
C PRO A 339 8.70 -48.76 -17.70
N GLU A 340 8.92 -49.03 -18.99
CA GLU A 340 9.68 -50.19 -19.48
C GLU A 340 11.20 -49.97 -19.50
N THR A 341 11.66 -48.72 -19.32
CA THR A 341 13.08 -48.36 -19.45
C THR A 341 13.89 -48.69 -18.19
N LYS A 342 14.50 -49.88 -18.17
CA LYS A 342 15.32 -50.37 -17.05
C LYS A 342 16.56 -49.49 -16.78
N ASP A 343 17.10 -48.86 -17.81
CA ASP A 343 18.31 -48.04 -17.74
C ASP A 343 18.13 -46.81 -16.84
N ILE A 344 16.91 -46.25 -16.79
CA ILE A 344 16.58 -45.16 -15.88
C ILE A 344 16.45 -45.64 -14.45
N LEU A 345 15.92 -46.84 -14.21
CA LEU A 345 15.89 -47.46 -12.88
C LEU A 345 17.31 -47.66 -12.32
N TYR A 346 18.25 -48.09 -13.16
CA TYR A 346 19.67 -48.24 -12.77
C TYR A 346 20.33 -46.92 -12.35
N ASN A 347 19.92 -45.79 -12.93
CA ASN A 347 20.42 -44.46 -12.53
C ASN A 347 19.65 -43.87 -11.33
N TYR A 348 18.36 -44.20 -11.20
CA TYR A 348 17.49 -43.70 -10.14
C TYR A 348 17.77 -44.35 -8.78
N ILE A 349 18.12 -45.64 -8.73
CA ILE A 349 18.47 -46.33 -7.48
C ILE A 349 19.70 -45.69 -6.79
N PRO A 350 20.85 -45.48 -7.48
CA PRO A 350 21.97 -44.73 -6.93
C PRO A 350 21.59 -43.31 -6.52
N PHE A 351 20.76 -42.60 -7.29
CA PHE A 351 20.26 -41.28 -6.89
C PHE A 351 19.51 -41.31 -5.55
N LEU A 352 18.65 -42.31 -5.35
CA LEU A 352 17.91 -42.49 -4.10
C LEU A 352 18.85 -42.76 -2.91
N ILE A 353 19.90 -43.54 -3.10
CA ILE A 353 20.87 -43.90 -2.05
C ILE A 353 21.82 -42.73 -1.78
N ASP A 354 22.50 -42.25 -2.82
CA ASP A 354 23.68 -41.40 -2.74
C ASP A 354 23.37 -39.91 -2.69
N VAL A 355 22.18 -39.50 -3.15
CA VAL A 355 21.74 -38.10 -3.08
C VAL A 355 20.61 -37.93 -2.09
N MET A 356 19.58 -38.79 -2.11
CA MET A 356 18.38 -38.63 -1.27
C MET A 356 18.48 -39.31 0.10
N SER A 357 19.42 -40.25 0.29
CA SER A 357 19.52 -41.11 1.49
C SER A 357 18.19 -41.84 1.80
N LYS A 358 17.55 -42.41 0.77
CA LYS A 358 16.30 -43.18 0.83
C LYS A 358 16.53 -44.64 0.45
N GLU A 359 17.29 -45.33 1.30
CA GLU A 359 17.68 -46.73 1.11
C GLU A 359 16.47 -47.68 1.04
N ASP A 360 15.38 -47.34 1.74
CA ASP A 360 14.11 -48.07 1.74
C ASP A 360 13.37 -48.01 0.39
N GLU A 361 13.23 -46.82 -0.21
CA GLU A 361 12.68 -46.68 -1.56
C GLU A 361 13.59 -47.37 -2.58
N ALA A 362 14.91 -47.21 -2.46
CA ALA A 362 15.87 -47.86 -3.34
C ALA A 362 15.78 -49.39 -3.29
N CYS A 363 15.62 -49.99 -2.10
CA CYS A 363 15.39 -51.43 -1.95
C CYS A 363 14.09 -51.88 -2.63
N ARG A 364 13.00 -51.10 -2.52
CA ARG A 364 11.73 -51.41 -3.21
C ARG A 364 11.91 -51.43 -4.73
N TYR A 365 12.55 -50.42 -5.31
CA TYR A 365 12.81 -50.39 -6.76
C TYR A 365 13.81 -51.48 -7.21
N SER A 366 14.84 -51.76 -6.41
CA SER A 366 15.79 -52.85 -6.69
C SER A 366 15.09 -54.22 -6.75
N SER A 367 14.14 -54.48 -5.84
CA SER A 367 13.35 -55.72 -5.87
C SER A 367 12.40 -55.85 -7.07
N SER A 368 12.05 -54.74 -7.72
CA SER A 368 11.20 -54.73 -8.92
C SER A 368 11.94 -55.02 -10.22
N ILE A 369 13.29 -55.03 -10.21
CA ILE A 369 14.10 -55.41 -11.37
C ILE A 369 14.10 -56.94 -11.44
N PRO A 370 13.45 -57.57 -12.45
CA PRO A 370 13.42 -59.02 -12.55
C PRO A 370 14.86 -59.55 -12.68
N ASN A 371 15.24 -60.44 -11.76
CA ASN A 371 16.56 -61.06 -11.72
C ASN A 371 16.85 -61.70 -13.09
N ARG A 372 17.80 -61.14 -13.82
CA ARG A 372 18.35 -61.67 -15.06
C ARG A 372 19.11 -62.97 -14.74
N LYS A 373 18.39 -64.06 -14.51
CA LYS A 373 18.97 -65.40 -14.37
C LYS A 373 19.17 -66.00 -15.76
N ASN A 374 20.44 -66.21 -16.11
CA ASN A 374 20.96 -67.23 -17.02
C ASN A 374 20.42 -67.30 -18.45
N SER A 375 20.87 -66.37 -19.29
CA SER A 375 21.26 -66.62 -20.69
C SER A 375 22.34 -65.55 -20.96
N GLU A 376 23.59 -65.82 -21.28
CA GLU A 376 24.16 -66.78 -22.21
C GLU A 376 25.56 -67.20 -21.71
N ARG A 377 25.90 -68.46 -21.97
CA ARG A 377 27.27 -68.99 -21.89
C ARG A 377 27.83 -68.91 -23.30
N SER A 378 28.71 -67.95 -23.58
CA SER A 378 29.71 -68.12 -24.64
C SER A 378 30.92 -67.23 -24.39
N SER A 379 32.06 -67.87 -24.55
CA SER A 379 33.43 -67.45 -24.25
C SER A 379 33.92 -66.23 -25.03
N SER A 380 34.54 -65.29 -24.32
CA SER A 380 35.82 -64.70 -24.74
C SER A 380 36.52 -64.09 -23.53
N LYS A 381 37.69 -64.64 -23.18
CA LYS A 381 38.61 -64.09 -22.20
C LYS A 381 39.15 -62.75 -22.72
N VAL A 382 38.81 -61.65 -22.06
CA VAL A 382 39.66 -60.45 -22.02
C VAL A 382 39.64 -59.93 -20.58
N SER A 383 40.85 -59.72 -20.07
CA SER A 383 41.16 -59.21 -18.74
C SER A 383 40.87 -57.72 -18.62
N SER A 384 40.05 -57.35 -17.64
CA SER A 384 40.14 -56.03 -17.00
C SER A 384 39.55 -56.11 -15.60
N ASN A 385 40.40 -55.78 -14.63
CA ASN A 385 40.12 -55.71 -13.21
C ASN A 385 39.05 -54.66 -12.86
N ASP A 386 38.41 -54.88 -11.72
CA ASP A 386 37.62 -53.93 -10.93
C ASP A 386 36.22 -53.56 -11.43
N ILE A 387 35.32 -54.56 -11.48
CA ILE A 387 33.88 -54.33 -11.29
C ILE A 387 33.53 -54.77 -9.88
N VAL A 388 33.14 -53.81 -9.04
CA VAL A 388 32.60 -54.06 -7.69
C VAL A 388 31.24 -54.74 -7.84
N THR A 389 31.25 -56.06 -7.97
CA THR A 389 30.07 -56.89 -7.78
C THR A 389 29.59 -56.74 -6.35
N PHE A 390 28.34 -56.32 -6.15
CA PHE A 390 27.63 -56.42 -4.88
C PHE A 390 27.61 -57.89 -4.45
N ASN A 391 28.60 -58.31 -3.66
CA ASN A 391 28.68 -59.65 -3.09
C ASN A 391 27.64 -59.78 -1.97
N VAL A 392 26.38 -59.98 -2.36
CA VAL A 392 25.41 -60.62 -1.48
C VAL A 392 25.86 -62.08 -1.34
N LYS A 393 26.58 -62.38 -0.25
CA LYS A 393 26.97 -63.75 0.11
C LYS A 393 25.73 -64.64 0.13
N LYS A 394 25.57 -65.43 -0.91
CA LYS A 394 24.52 -66.43 -1.05
C LYS A 394 24.98 -67.68 -0.32
N VAL A 395 24.42 -67.91 0.87
CA VAL A 395 24.58 -69.18 1.59
C VAL A 395 23.73 -70.22 0.87
N ASN A 396 24.39 -71.25 0.34
CA ASN A 396 23.73 -72.44 -0.18
C ASN A 396 23.30 -73.32 1.01
N SER A 397 22.01 -73.53 1.18
CA SER A 397 21.50 -74.68 1.93
C SER A 397 20.35 -75.31 1.16
N MET A 398 20.59 -76.55 0.72
CA MET A 398 19.58 -77.49 0.27
C MET A 398 18.68 -77.86 1.46
N SER A 399 17.37 -77.85 1.27
CA SER A 399 16.52 -79.01 1.57
C SER A 399 15.10 -78.78 1.03
N SER A 400 14.51 -79.89 0.62
CA SER A 400 13.25 -80.07 -0.09
C SER A 400 12.06 -80.29 0.85
N ASN A 401 10.88 -79.97 0.31
CA ASN A 401 9.52 -80.44 0.68
C ASN A 401 8.83 -79.82 1.91
N SER A 402 7.74 -79.08 1.67
CA SER A 402 6.38 -79.59 1.86
C SER A 402 5.33 -78.55 1.48
N ILE A 403 4.23 -79.04 0.92
CA ILE A 403 3.03 -78.34 0.48
C ILE A 403 2.06 -78.25 1.67
N SER A 404 1.63 -77.05 2.07
CA SER A 404 0.23 -76.73 2.41
C SER A 404 0.06 -75.32 2.98
N SER A 405 -0.90 -74.60 2.38
CA SER A 405 -1.76 -73.53 2.90
C SER A 405 -1.17 -72.27 3.58
N VAL A 406 -1.39 -71.16 2.86
CA VAL A 406 -1.47 -69.75 3.30
C VAL A 406 -2.22 -69.60 4.64
N PRO A 407 -1.68 -68.79 5.57
CA PRO A 407 -2.21 -67.44 5.75
C PRO A 407 -1.12 -66.37 5.70
N PHE A 408 -1.52 -65.17 5.28
CA PHE A 408 -0.78 -63.92 5.35
C PHE A 408 -0.01 -63.78 6.68
N SER A 409 1.32 -63.97 6.66
CA SER A 409 2.20 -63.55 7.74
C SER A 409 3.14 -62.44 7.24
N GLU A 410 3.23 -61.36 8.02
CA GLU A 410 4.16 -60.25 7.84
C GLU A 410 5.61 -60.63 8.19
N ASP A 411 6.07 -61.84 7.85
CA ASP A 411 7.43 -62.29 8.17
C ASP A 411 8.43 -61.96 7.05
N TYR A 412 8.55 -60.67 6.74
CA TYR A 412 9.79 -60.10 6.19
C TYR A 412 10.75 -59.72 7.32
N SER A 413 11.11 -60.70 8.15
CA SER A 413 12.32 -60.67 8.98
C SER A 413 12.56 -62.11 9.43
N ILE A 414 13.61 -62.79 8.98
CA ILE A 414 14.75 -63.02 9.87
C ILE A 414 16.09 -63.23 9.10
N MET A 415 16.13 -63.35 7.77
CA MET A 415 17.36 -63.82 7.08
C MET A 415 18.38 -62.77 6.56
N SER A 416 18.26 -61.48 6.86
CA SER A 416 19.43 -60.59 6.73
C SER A 416 19.45 -59.48 7.78
N GLY A 417 20.55 -59.35 8.52
CA GLY A 417 20.77 -58.26 9.49
C GLY A 417 20.67 -56.86 8.86
N LEU A 418 20.80 -56.76 7.53
CA LEU A 418 20.73 -55.53 6.75
C LEU A 418 19.39 -54.78 6.92
N GLY A 419 18.27 -55.50 7.03
CA GLY A 419 16.95 -54.87 7.22
C GLY A 419 16.79 -54.19 8.58
N LYS A 420 17.41 -54.73 9.64
CA LYS A 420 17.36 -54.13 10.99
C LYS A 420 18.16 -52.82 11.05
N GLU A 421 19.32 -52.77 10.40
CA GLU A 421 20.15 -51.56 10.35
C GLU A 421 19.48 -50.43 9.56
N ILE A 422 18.88 -50.74 8.40
CA ILE A 422 18.14 -49.76 7.59
C ILE A 422 16.95 -49.20 8.39
N ARG A 423 16.16 -50.05 9.06
CA ARG A 423 15.04 -49.59 9.91
C ARG A 423 15.52 -48.70 11.06
N LYS A 424 16.63 -49.07 11.71
CA LYS A 424 17.22 -48.28 12.81
C LYS A 424 17.69 -46.91 12.31
N LYS A 425 18.41 -46.86 11.17
CA LYS A 425 18.85 -45.62 10.52
C LYS A 425 17.67 -44.73 10.12
N LEU A 426 16.61 -45.33 9.57
CA LEU A 426 15.38 -44.62 9.19
C LEU A 426 14.66 -44.02 10.41
N ASN A 427 14.59 -44.75 11.53
CA ASN A 427 14.02 -44.24 12.77
C ASN A 427 14.80 -43.05 13.33
N TYR A 428 16.14 -43.11 13.31
CA TYR A 428 16.99 -41.98 13.71
C TYR A 428 16.81 -40.78 12.78
N LYS A 429 16.78 -41.01 11.46
CA LYS A 429 16.51 -39.97 10.47
C LYS A 429 15.17 -39.28 10.71
N ASN A 430 14.10 -40.04 10.92
CA ASN A 430 12.76 -39.51 11.17
C ASN A 430 12.69 -38.74 12.50
N THR A 431 13.38 -39.21 13.54
CA THR A 431 13.49 -38.52 14.83
C THR A 431 14.19 -37.18 14.68
N MET A 432 15.31 -37.14 13.96
CA MET A 432 16.06 -35.91 13.68
C MET A 432 15.26 -34.93 12.81
N ILE A 433 14.56 -35.43 11.77
CA ILE A 433 13.64 -34.65 10.94
C ILE A 433 12.56 -34.00 11.82
N LYS A 434 11.91 -34.78 12.70
CA LYS A 434 10.87 -34.25 13.62
C LYS A 434 11.45 -33.16 14.52
N LYS A 435 12.62 -33.39 15.12
CA LYS A 435 13.28 -32.45 16.04
C LYS A 435 13.72 -31.14 15.36
N PHE A 436 14.25 -31.19 14.15
CA PHE A 436 14.70 -29.98 13.43
C PHE A 436 13.57 -29.22 12.73
N ILE A 437 12.49 -29.90 12.36
CA ILE A 437 11.31 -29.26 11.76
C ILE A 437 10.36 -28.69 12.82
N SER A 438 10.31 -29.26 14.04
CA SER A 438 9.41 -28.76 15.10
C SER A 438 9.53 -27.26 15.33
N PRO A 439 10.73 -26.67 15.51
CA PRO A 439 10.87 -25.23 15.74
C PRO A 439 10.37 -24.38 14.55
N ILE A 440 10.50 -24.89 13.32
CA ILE A 440 9.97 -24.25 12.10
C ILE A 440 8.43 -24.31 12.09
N LYS A 441 7.86 -25.43 12.48
CA LYS A 441 6.40 -25.58 12.62
C LYS A 441 5.86 -24.68 13.72
N ASP A 442 6.56 -24.54 14.84
CA ASP A 442 6.20 -23.64 15.93
C ASP A 442 6.26 -22.17 15.48
N CYS A 443 7.25 -21.81 14.65
CA CYS A 443 7.33 -20.49 14.03
C CYS A 443 6.17 -20.23 13.06
N LYS A 444 5.82 -21.22 12.23
CA LYS A 444 4.65 -21.16 11.34
C LYS A 444 3.36 -21.00 12.14
N PHE A 445 3.21 -21.76 13.22
CA PHE A 445 2.05 -21.69 14.10
C PHE A 445 1.90 -20.31 14.74
N ARG A 446 2.99 -19.73 15.27
CA ARG A 446 2.98 -18.35 15.79
C ARG A 446 2.63 -17.31 14.73
N MET A 447 3.17 -17.43 13.52
CA MET A 447 2.80 -16.55 12.41
C MET A 447 1.31 -16.67 12.06
N ASN A 448 0.78 -17.88 11.97
CA ASN A 448 -0.65 -18.11 11.70
C ASN A 448 -1.53 -17.51 12.80
N ILE A 449 -1.12 -17.61 14.07
CA ILE A 449 -1.80 -16.93 15.18
C ILE A 449 -1.77 -15.41 15.00
N SER A 450 -0.61 -14.82 14.67
CA SER A 450 -0.51 -13.38 14.42
C SER A 450 -1.33 -12.93 13.21
N GLY A 451 -1.37 -13.73 12.13
CA GLY A 451 -2.20 -13.48 10.97
C GLY A 451 -3.69 -13.57 11.29
N LEU A 452 -4.12 -14.56 12.09
CA LEU A 452 -5.49 -14.66 12.58
C LEU A 452 -5.86 -13.47 13.47
N LEU A 453 -4.98 -13.07 14.38
CA LEU A 453 -5.17 -11.89 15.23
C LEU A 453 -5.30 -10.61 14.39
N PHE A 454 -4.50 -10.47 13.33
CA PHE A 454 -4.61 -9.36 12.38
C PHE A 454 -5.99 -9.34 11.72
N ILE A 455 -6.47 -10.48 11.22
CA ILE A 455 -7.80 -10.59 10.59
C ILE A 455 -8.92 -10.26 11.60
N ILE A 456 -8.80 -10.71 12.85
CA ILE A 456 -9.78 -10.41 13.91
C ILE A 456 -9.82 -8.90 14.20
N ILE A 457 -8.67 -8.25 14.37
CA ILE A 457 -8.61 -6.81 14.65
C ILE A 457 -9.13 -6.00 13.46
N PHE A 458 -8.79 -6.42 12.23
CA PHE A 458 -9.31 -5.81 11.01
C PHE A 458 -10.83 -5.92 10.88
N ALA A 459 -11.40 -7.08 11.25
CA ALA A 459 -12.84 -7.28 11.31
C ALA A 459 -13.49 -6.43 12.40
N ILE A 460 -12.87 -6.32 13.59
CA ILE A 460 -13.35 -5.45 14.68
C ILE A 460 -13.36 -3.98 14.24
N GLN A 461 -12.28 -3.49 13.62
CA GLN A 461 -12.21 -2.13 13.09
C GLN A 461 -13.37 -1.87 12.11
N THR A 462 -13.60 -2.80 11.18
CA THR A 462 -14.68 -2.65 10.19
C THR A 462 -16.06 -2.65 10.86
N PHE A 463 -16.27 -3.56 11.83
CA PHE A 463 -17.51 -3.61 12.60
C PHE A 463 -17.76 -2.29 13.34
N VAL A 464 -16.74 -1.76 14.02
CA VAL A 464 -16.81 -0.45 14.69
C VAL A 464 -17.19 0.65 13.70
N ASN A 465 -16.53 0.70 12.53
CA ASN A 465 -16.85 1.68 11.49
C ASN A 465 -18.31 1.58 11.02
N ILE A 466 -18.82 0.36 10.77
CA ILE A 466 -20.22 0.14 10.37
C ILE A 466 -21.19 0.56 11.47
N THR A 467 -20.92 0.21 12.74
CA THR A 467 -21.79 0.61 13.86
C THR A 467 -21.85 2.13 14.01
N MET A 468 -20.73 2.82 13.81
CA MET A 468 -20.67 4.27 13.85
C MET A 468 -21.36 4.91 12.65
N PHE A 469 -21.28 4.31 11.45
CA PHE A 469 -22.05 4.79 10.30
C PHE A 469 -23.56 4.69 10.54
N ASN A 470 -24.06 3.55 11.05
CA ASN A 470 -25.47 3.39 11.39
C ASN A 470 -25.91 4.39 12.49
N PHE A 471 -25.03 4.66 13.45
CA PHE A 471 -25.30 5.65 14.48
C PHE A 471 -25.36 7.08 13.91
N ALA A 472 -24.41 7.43 13.04
CA ALA A 472 -24.37 8.73 12.37
C ALA A 472 -25.58 8.93 11.46
N GLU A 473 -26.00 7.91 10.71
CA GLU A 473 -27.20 7.92 9.87
C GLU A 473 -28.44 8.25 10.72
N LYS A 474 -28.62 7.54 11.85
CA LYS A 474 -29.72 7.80 12.78
C LYS A 474 -29.69 9.23 13.34
N LYS A 475 -28.51 9.76 13.64
CA LYS A 475 -28.35 11.13 14.13
C LYS A 475 -28.62 12.19 13.06
N VAL A 476 -28.22 11.93 11.82
CA VAL A 476 -28.56 12.76 10.66
C VAL A 476 -30.07 12.77 10.40
N THR A 477 -30.77 11.64 10.59
CA THR A 477 -32.23 11.62 10.50
C THR A 477 -32.90 12.35 11.65
N ASP A 478 -32.36 12.26 12.88
CA ASP A 478 -32.87 13.01 14.04
C ASP A 478 -32.68 14.53 13.87
N LEU A 479 -31.62 14.95 13.16
CA LEU A 479 -31.34 16.36 12.85
C LEU A 479 -32.46 17.04 12.06
N ASN A 480 -33.22 16.29 11.26
CA ASN A 480 -34.34 16.81 10.47
C ASN A 480 -35.33 17.59 11.34
N TYR A 481 -35.60 17.08 12.54
CA TYR A 481 -36.49 17.75 13.48
C TYR A 481 -35.86 19.03 14.02
N SER A 482 -34.57 18.99 14.39
CA SER A 482 -33.85 20.14 14.96
C SER A 482 -33.77 21.34 14.03
N ILE A 483 -33.70 21.11 12.71
CA ILE A 483 -33.65 22.15 11.67
C ILE A 483 -34.95 22.95 11.60
N ILE A 484 -36.09 22.30 11.80
CA ILE A 484 -37.40 22.92 11.60
C ILE A 484 -37.87 23.68 12.86
N ILE A 485 -37.37 23.30 14.05
CA ILE A 485 -37.83 23.82 15.35
C ILE A 485 -37.85 25.35 15.41
N THR A 486 -36.76 26.03 15.06
CA THR A 486 -36.66 27.50 15.23
C THR A 486 -37.69 28.23 14.34
N GLY A 487 -37.83 27.81 13.08
CA GLY A 487 -38.84 28.36 12.18
C GLY A 487 -40.28 28.09 12.66
N SER A 488 -40.55 26.87 13.14
CA SER A 488 -41.86 26.48 13.70
C SER A 488 -42.22 27.27 14.96
N ILE A 489 -41.24 27.62 15.80
CA ILE A 489 -41.48 28.47 16.98
C ILE A 489 -41.85 29.90 16.56
N MET A 490 -41.17 30.44 15.55
CA MET A 490 -41.50 31.75 15.01
C MET A 490 -42.89 31.77 14.34
N GLU A 491 -43.26 30.69 13.66
CA GLU A 491 -44.62 30.47 13.15
C GLU A 491 -45.66 30.41 14.26
N THR A 492 -45.39 29.64 15.32
CA THR A 492 -46.25 29.56 16.52
C THR A 492 -46.43 30.93 17.17
N ALA A 493 -45.35 31.73 17.26
CA ALA A 493 -45.40 33.06 17.83
C ALA A 493 -46.26 34.01 16.98
N PHE A 494 -46.20 33.89 15.66
CA PHE A 494 -47.09 34.60 14.75
C PHE A 494 -48.55 34.19 14.96
N HIS A 495 -48.87 32.88 14.99
CA HIS A 495 -50.24 32.41 15.22
C HIS A 495 -50.79 32.82 16.59
N ALA A 496 -49.97 32.76 17.65
CA ALA A 496 -50.35 33.23 18.98
C ALA A 496 -50.69 34.74 18.95
N ARG A 497 -49.92 35.55 18.22
CA ARG A 497 -50.23 36.97 18.03
C ARG A 497 -51.54 37.18 17.29
N MET A 498 -51.79 36.47 16.19
CA MET A 498 -53.03 36.59 15.41
C MET A 498 -54.28 36.17 16.21
N ILE A 499 -54.16 35.15 17.07
CA ILE A 499 -55.22 34.77 18.02
C ILE A 499 -55.47 35.92 19.00
N SER A 500 -54.41 36.49 19.58
CA SER A 500 -54.57 37.61 20.54
C SER A 500 -55.32 38.79 19.90
N SER A 501 -55.00 39.16 18.66
CA SER A 501 -55.68 40.22 17.91
C SER A 501 -57.14 39.86 17.60
N SER A 502 -57.42 38.60 17.24
CA SER A 502 -58.78 38.13 16.98
C SER A 502 -59.66 38.17 18.25
N ILE A 503 -59.09 37.79 19.40
CA ILE A 503 -59.78 37.86 20.70
C ILE A 503 -60.08 39.32 21.07
N MET A 504 -59.08 40.21 20.95
CA MET A 504 -59.24 41.64 21.27
C MET A 504 -60.32 42.32 20.42
N THR A 505 -60.44 41.94 19.15
CA THR A 505 -61.42 42.49 18.20
C THR A 505 -62.78 41.79 18.24
N ASN A 506 -62.87 40.62 18.89
CA ASN A 506 -64.02 39.72 18.88
C ASN A 506 -64.38 39.24 17.46
N ASP A 507 -63.36 38.90 16.66
CA ASP A 507 -63.48 38.29 15.34
C ASP A 507 -63.46 36.76 15.44
N ASP A 508 -64.65 36.16 15.41
CA ASP A 508 -64.84 34.71 15.58
C ASP A 508 -64.28 33.88 14.41
N GLU A 509 -64.29 34.42 13.18
CA GLU A 509 -63.83 33.69 12.01
C GLU A 509 -62.31 33.52 12.05
N ASN A 510 -61.58 34.62 12.25
CA ASN A 510 -60.13 34.59 12.34
C ASN A 510 -59.65 33.89 13.63
N TYR A 511 -60.36 34.05 14.74
CA TYR A 511 -60.08 33.29 15.95
C TYR A 511 -60.11 31.78 15.69
N LYS A 512 -61.17 31.26 15.04
CA LYS A 512 -61.28 29.83 14.72
C LYS A 512 -60.17 29.38 13.77
N LYS A 513 -59.86 30.17 12.74
CA LYS A 513 -58.78 29.90 11.79
C LYS A 513 -57.44 29.75 12.52
N TYR A 514 -57.00 30.78 13.24
CA TYR A 514 -55.68 30.76 13.87
C TYR A 514 -55.63 29.81 15.07
N LYS A 515 -56.74 29.60 15.79
CA LYS A 515 -56.83 28.56 16.84
C LYS A 515 -56.58 27.17 16.26
N SER A 516 -57.13 26.86 15.09
CA SER A 516 -56.89 25.56 14.44
C SER A 516 -55.43 25.37 14.00
N LEU A 517 -54.79 26.44 13.52
CA LEU A 517 -53.36 26.43 13.17
C LEU A 517 -52.49 26.25 14.41
N LEU A 518 -52.78 26.99 15.49
CA LEU A 518 -52.05 26.87 16.75
C LEU A 518 -52.23 25.50 17.41
N GLN A 519 -53.41 24.88 17.25
CA GLN A 519 -53.64 23.50 17.68
C GLN A 519 -52.70 22.54 16.94
N ARG A 520 -52.62 22.66 15.62
CA ARG A 520 -51.72 21.85 14.79
C ARG A 520 -50.27 22.05 15.20
N ASP A 521 -49.87 23.29 15.46
CA ASP A 521 -48.52 23.60 15.95
C ASP A 521 -48.28 22.92 17.31
N SER A 522 -49.25 23.00 18.23
CA SER A 522 -49.17 22.34 19.54
C SER A 522 -49.02 20.82 19.41
N GLU A 523 -49.76 20.18 18.52
CA GLU A 523 -49.65 18.74 18.26
C GLU A 523 -48.27 18.38 17.71
N ILE A 524 -47.75 19.14 16.72
CA ILE A 524 -46.40 18.92 16.16
C ILE A 524 -45.31 19.11 17.22
N HIS A 525 -45.37 20.20 18.00
CA HIS A 525 -44.41 20.50 19.05
C HIS A 525 -44.43 19.44 20.17
N ASN A 526 -45.61 18.95 20.56
CA ASN A 526 -45.79 17.99 21.64
C ASN A 526 -45.56 16.53 21.25
N ASP A 527 -45.84 16.14 20.00
CA ASP A 527 -45.78 14.73 19.61
C ASP A 527 -44.47 14.41 18.89
N ILE A 528 -43.92 15.36 18.12
CA ILE A 528 -42.75 15.16 17.27
C ILE A 528 -41.51 15.80 17.89
N TYR A 529 -41.53 17.12 18.11
CA TYR A 529 -40.29 17.84 18.42
C TYR A 529 -39.79 17.67 19.85
N ILE A 530 -40.66 17.65 20.86
CA ILE A 530 -40.23 17.45 22.26
C ILE A 530 -39.47 16.14 22.47
N ASN A 531 -39.87 15.07 21.76
CA ASN A 531 -39.19 13.79 21.82
C ASN A 531 -37.74 13.90 21.31
N SER A 532 -37.53 14.63 20.21
CA SER A 532 -36.19 14.91 19.69
C SER A 532 -35.38 15.76 20.67
N VAL A 533 -35.93 16.90 21.10
CA VAL A 533 -35.27 17.84 22.03
C VAL A 533 -34.87 17.15 23.33
N SER A 534 -35.79 16.44 23.98
CA SER A 534 -35.52 15.73 25.25
C SER A 534 -34.45 14.65 25.12
N LYS A 535 -34.34 14.00 23.96
CA LYS A 535 -33.37 12.91 23.72
C LYS A 535 -31.97 13.45 23.50
N THR A 536 -31.83 14.63 22.90
CA THR A 536 -30.52 15.19 22.52
C THR A 536 -30.04 16.35 23.40
N MET A 537 -30.94 17.06 24.08
CA MET A 537 -30.66 18.38 24.69
C MET A 537 -31.15 18.50 26.14
N ASP A 538 -31.37 17.38 26.85
CA ASP A 538 -31.89 17.39 28.23
C ASP A 538 -31.06 18.28 29.18
N ASN A 539 -29.74 18.27 29.00
CA ASN A 539 -28.78 19.01 29.84
C ASN A 539 -28.07 20.16 29.12
N TYR A 540 -28.48 20.51 27.90
CA TYR A 540 -27.83 21.59 27.15
C TYR A 540 -28.36 22.94 27.61
N ILE A 541 -27.49 23.78 28.18
CA ILE A 541 -27.82 25.14 28.61
C ILE A 541 -27.28 26.10 27.54
N PRO A 542 -28.15 26.83 26.83
CA PRO A 542 -27.72 27.74 25.80
C PRO A 542 -27.05 28.99 26.39
N GLN A 543 -26.33 29.74 25.56
CA GLN A 543 -25.68 30.99 25.98
C GLN A 543 -26.65 32.16 26.07
N SER A 544 -27.70 32.12 25.26
CA SER A 544 -28.76 33.10 25.24
C SER A 544 -29.85 32.78 26.28
N PHE A 545 -30.67 33.77 26.63
CA PHE A 545 -31.73 33.65 27.63
C PHE A 545 -33.12 33.87 27.02
N LEU A 546 -34.15 33.38 27.70
CA LEU A 546 -35.55 33.70 27.40
C LEU A 546 -36.11 34.70 28.40
N ILE A 547 -37.06 35.50 27.95
CA ILE A 547 -37.83 36.41 28.78
C ILE A 547 -39.14 35.73 29.16
N VAL A 548 -39.44 35.63 30.44
CA VAL A 548 -40.67 35.04 30.96
C VAL A 548 -41.49 36.13 31.65
N PRO A 549 -42.64 36.51 31.07
CA PRO A 549 -43.52 37.48 31.71
C PRO A 549 -44.13 36.91 32.99
N VAL A 550 -44.13 37.71 34.07
CA VAL A 550 -44.61 37.28 35.41
C VAL A 550 -46.00 37.87 35.73
N GLY A 551 -46.52 38.79 34.91
CA GLY A 551 -47.85 39.42 35.07
C GLY A 551 -47.85 40.92 34.73
N GLU A 552 -49.02 41.55 34.79
CA GLU A 552 -49.24 42.99 34.48
C GLU A 552 -48.38 43.94 35.34
N TYR A 553 -48.12 43.57 36.60
CA TYR A 553 -47.43 44.42 37.59
C TYR A 553 -46.05 43.92 38.01
N SER A 554 -45.47 42.95 37.30
CA SER A 554 -44.18 42.33 37.65
C SER A 554 -43.16 42.49 36.53
N TYR A 555 -41.90 42.73 36.90
CA TYR A 555 -40.81 42.73 35.94
C TYR A 555 -40.68 41.34 35.31
N ASP A 556 -40.48 41.31 33.99
CA ASP A 556 -40.24 40.05 33.27
C ASP A 556 -38.97 39.38 33.83
N THR A 557 -39.00 38.07 34.03
CA THR A 557 -37.84 37.31 34.49
C THR A 557 -36.98 36.89 33.31
N VAL A 558 -35.67 36.99 33.46
CA VAL A 558 -34.70 36.43 32.52
C VAL A 558 -34.34 35.03 32.98
N GLU A 559 -34.63 34.03 32.16
CA GLU A 559 -34.40 32.62 32.50
C GLU A 559 -33.35 32.00 31.59
N LEU A 560 -32.42 31.26 32.23
CA LEU A 560 -31.37 30.49 31.59
C LEU A 560 -31.49 29.03 32.03
N ASN A 561 -32.48 28.34 31.47
CA ASN A 561 -32.74 26.94 31.77
C ASN A 561 -32.11 26.03 30.71
N PRO A 562 -32.07 24.70 30.90
CA PRO A 562 -31.81 23.76 29.82
C PRO A 562 -32.85 23.89 28.70
N ILE A 563 -32.45 23.65 27.45
CA ILE A 563 -33.32 23.76 26.27
C ILE A 563 -34.61 22.94 26.45
N THR A 564 -34.50 21.73 26.98
CA THR A 564 -35.66 20.83 27.15
C THR A 564 -36.71 21.41 28.10
N ASP A 565 -36.29 22.02 29.21
CA ASP A 565 -37.22 22.63 30.17
C ASP A 565 -37.86 23.90 29.60
N SER A 566 -37.06 24.73 28.92
CA SER A 566 -37.56 25.90 28.18
C SER A 566 -38.54 25.49 27.08
N TYR A 567 -38.32 24.36 26.41
CA TYR A 567 -39.21 23.83 25.39
C TYR A 567 -40.53 23.32 25.98
N ARG A 568 -40.49 22.61 27.12
CA ARG A 568 -41.70 22.21 27.87
C ARG A 568 -42.51 23.44 28.31
N LYS A 569 -41.82 24.50 28.73
CA LYS A 569 -42.46 25.77 29.10
C LYS A 569 -43.08 26.46 27.89
N LEU A 570 -42.42 26.43 26.73
CA LEU A 570 -42.98 26.90 25.46
C LEU A 570 -44.27 26.12 25.11
N ILE A 571 -44.27 24.79 25.23
CA ILE A 571 -45.47 23.96 25.02
C ILE A 571 -46.57 24.28 26.02
N ALA A 572 -46.25 24.49 27.31
CA ALA A 572 -47.25 24.86 28.31
C ALA A 572 -47.90 26.21 28.02
N ASN A 573 -47.08 27.21 27.63
CA ASN A 573 -47.58 28.51 27.19
C ASN A 573 -48.43 28.39 25.91
N LEU A 574 -48.01 27.54 24.97
CA LEU A 574 -48.75 27.26 23.74
C LEU A 574 -50.12 26.66 24.03
N GLN A 575 -50.18 25.63 24.89
CA GLN A 575 -51.43 25.01 25.33
C GLN A 575 -52.35 26.01 26.03
N PHE A 576 -51.79 26.94 26.82
CA PHE A 576 -52.58 28.01 27.42
C PHE A 576 -53.17 28.92 26.35
N THR A 577 -52.35 29.44 25.42
CA THR A 577 -52.81 30.33 24.34
C THR A 577 -53.85 29.68 23.44
N PHE A 578 -53.72 28.37 23.19
CA PHE A 578 -54.69 27.59 22.42
C PHE A 578 -56.02 27.41 23.18
N ASN A 579 -55.96 27.11 24.48
CA ASN A 579 -57.14 26.91 25.31
C ASN A 579 -57.84 28.23 25.69
N ARG A 580 -57.25 29.38 25.37
CA ARG A 580 -57.86 30.68 25.65
C ARG A 580 -59.14 30.88 24.86
N GLU A 581 -60.25 31.05 25.57
CA GLU A 581 -61.55 31.40 24.98
C GLU A 581 -61.62 32.89 24.60
N MET A 582 -62.70 33.29 23.92
CA MET A 582 -62.99 34.72 23.64
C MET A 582 -63.10 35.54 24.93
N LEU A 583 -63.07 36.87 24.80
CA LEU A 583 -63.23 37.79 25.92
C LEU A 583 -64.54 37.54 26.67
N ASN A 584 -64.43 37.32 27.98
CA ASN A 584 -65.59 37.33 28.87
C ASN A 584 -66.15 38.77 29.01
N GLU A 585 -67.42 38.90 29.37
CA GLU A 585 -68.04 40.23 29.58
C GLU A 585 -67.33 41.11 30.64
N LYS A 586 -66.55 40.48 31.53
CA LYS A 586 -65.78 41.15 32.60
C LYS A 586 -64.35 41.49 32.21
N GLU A 587 -63.86 40.93 31.11
CA GLU A 587 -62.50 41.14 30.64
C GLU A 587 -62.47 42.29 29.64
N ASN A 588 -61.38 43.02 29.64
CA ASN A 588 -61.09 44.05 28.69
C ASN A 588 -59.90 43.65 27.81
N ILE A 589 -59.52 44.54 26.90
CA ILE A 589 -58.39 44.30 26.00
C ILE A 589 -57.05 44.32 26.71
N THR A 590 -56.92 45.11 27.78
CA THR A 590 -55.68 45.16 28.55
C THR A 590 -55.38 43.81 29.21
N ASP A 591 -56.42 43.05 29.57
CA ASP A 591 -56.25 41.68 30.11
C ASP A 591 -55.56 40.76 29.10
N ILE A 592 -55.85 40.90 27.80
CA ILE A 592 -55.20 40.13 26.72
C ILE A 592 -53.81 40.68 26.39
N LEU A 593 -53.67 42.02 26.30
CA LEU A 593 -52.38 42.67 26.01
C LEU A 593 -51.32 42.33 27.06
N TYR A 594 -51.72 42.28 28.33
CA TYR A 594 -50.83 41.96 29.45
C TYR A 594 -50.82 40.49 29.84
N GLU A 595 -51.55 39.64 29.12
CA GLU A 595 -51.60 38.20 29.38
C GLU A 595 -50.20 37.59 29.22
N PRO A 596 -49.63 36.97 30.27
CA PRO A 596 -48.25 36.49 30.25
C PRO A 596 -47.94 35.51 29.10
N HIS A 597 -48.92 34.67 28.74
CA HIS A 597 -48.75 33.62 27.75
C HIS A 597 -48.64 34.16 26.32
N PHE A 598 -49.46 35.14 25.93
CA PHE A 598 -49.30 35.83 24.64
C PHE A 598 -48.04 36.70 24.62
N ARG A 599 -47.77 37.45 25.69
CA ARG A 599 -46.54 38.26 25.81
C ARG A 599 -45.28 37.42 25.71
N TYR A 600 -45.28 36.19 26.23
CA TYR A 600 -44.13 35.29 26.14
C TYR A 600 -43.71 35.06 24.69
N PHE A 601 -44.65 34.81 23.78
CA PHE A 601 -44.33 34.60 22.37
C PHE A 601 -43.82 35.88 21.68
N ILE A 602 -44.48 37.01 21.90
CA ILE A 602 -44.18 38.27 21.22
C ILE A 602 -42.86 38.89 21.71
N VAL A 603 -42.59 38.82 23.02
CA VAL A 603 -41.36 39.37 23.59
C VAL A 603 -40.15 38.54 23.13
N ASN A 604 -40.28 37.21 23.15
CA ASN A 604 -39.16 36.34 22.75
C ASN A 604 -38.92 36.32 21.23
N SER A 605 -39.91 36.61 20.40
CA SER A 605 -39.73 36.67 18.94
C SER A 605 -38.82 37.81 18.46
N LYS A 606 -38.50 38.80 19.32
CA LYS A 606 -37.58 39.93 18.98
C LYS A 606 -36.21 39.47 18.50
N SER A 607 -35.73 38.36 19.07
CA SER A 607 -34.50 37.65 18.68
C SER A 607 -34.20 36.50 19.64
N TYR A 608 -34.89 36.44 20.79
CA TYR A 608 -34.57 35.49 21.86
C TYR A 608 -34.90 34.06 21.43
N PHE A 609 -36.02 33.80 20.76
CA PHE A 609 -36.30 32.47 20.23
C PHE A 609 -35.29 32.01 19.18
N ASP A 610 -34.94 32.86 18.21
CA ASP A 610 -33.92 32.52 17.21
C ASP A 610 -32.57 32.21 17.84
N ASN A 611 -32.11 33.06 18.77
CA ASN A 611 -30.82 32.87 19.43
C ASN A 611 -30.83 31.64 20.35
N TYR A 612 -31.93 31.41 21.08
CA TYR A 612 -32.03 30.37 22.10
C TYR A 612 -32.28 29.00 21.49
N PHE A 613 -33.28 28.88 20.61
CA PHE A 613 -33.62 27.63 19.97
C PHE A 613 -32.77 27.35 18.72
N GLY A 614 -32.12 28.36 18.12
CA GLY A 614 -31.07 28.13 17.10
C GLY A 614 -29.88 27.33 17.63
N GLU A 615 -29.62 27.36 18.94
CA GLU A 615 -28.62 26.50 19.58
C GLU A 615 -29.02 25.01 19.56
N CYS A 616 -30.30 24.66 19.35
CA CYS A 616 -30.74 23.27 19.17
C CYS A 616 -30.06 22.64 17.95
N LEU A 617 -30.05 23.37 16.83
CA LEU A 617 -29.42 22.91 15.60
C LEU A 617 -27.90 22.80 15.76
N THR A 618 -27.30 23.80 16.40
CA THR A 618 -25.87 23.82 16.69
C THR A 618 -25.48 22.63 17.58
N ALA A 619 -26.21 22.38 18.66
CA ALA A 619 -25.96 21.25 19.57
C ALA A 619 -26.09 19.89 18.85
N SER A 620 -27.12 19.72 18.01
CA SER A 620 -27.31 18.49 17.22
C SER A 620 -26.18 18.28 16.21
N ARG A 621 -25.75 19.36 15.55
CA ARG A 621 -24.62 19.35 14.62
C ARG A 621 -23.32 19.00 15.33
N GLU A 622 -23.01 19.66 16.45
CA GLU A 622 -21.79 19.41 17.23
C GLU A 622 -21.73 17.97 17.73
N ASP A 623 -22.86 17.38 18.15
CA ASP A 623 -22.93 15.95 18.50
C ASP A 623 -22.56 15.06 17.29
N ILE A 624 -23.13 15.32 16.11
CA ILE A 624 -22.79 14.57 14.89
C ILE A 624 -21.30 14.73 14.54
N GLU A 625 -20.78 15.96 14.57
CA GLU A 625 -19.37 16.26 14.27
C GLU A 625 -18.42 15.60 15.28
N ALA A 626 -18.77 15.58 16.57
CA ALA A 626 -18.00 14.91 17.62
C ALA A 626 -17.94 13.39 17.38
N ASN A 627 -19.05 12.77 16.98
CA ASN A 627 -19.10 11.34 16.66
C ASN A 627 -18.25 10.97 15.44
N PHE A 628 -18.26 11.80 14.38
CA PHE A 628 -17.37 11.61 13.23
C PHE A 628 -15.90 11.85 13.58
N THR A 629 -15.62 12.81 14.46
CA THR A 629 -14.27 13.07 14.97
C THR A 629 -13.76 11.90 15.81
N PHE A 630 -14.62 11.31 16.65
CA PHE A 630 -14.30 10.11 17.41
C PHE A 630 -14.04 8.90 16.50
N LEU A 631 -14.89 8.68 15.50
CA LEU A 631 -14.71 7.64 14.48
C LEU A 631 -13.38 7.81 13.72
N TYR A 632 -13.04 9.04 13.36
CA TYR A 632 -11.76 9.39 12.74
C TYR A 632 -10.57 8.96 13.61
N PHE A 633 -10.59 9.31 14.90
CA PHE A 633 -9.52 8.95 15.84
C PHE A 633 -9.42 7.43 16.03
N LEU A 634 -10.55 6.74 16.20
CA LEU A 634 -10.57 5.27 16.33
C LEU A 634 -9.98 4.59 15.10
N THR A 635 -10.35 5.04 13.89
CA THR A 635 -9.83 4.48 12.64
C THR A 635 -8.30 4.60 12.58
N ILE A 636 -7.74 5.77 12.91
CA ILE A 636 -6.29 5.98 12.95
C ILE A 636 -5.61 5.08 13.99
N ILE A 637 -6.20 4.94 15.18
CA ILE A 637 -5.66 4.06 16.23
C ILE A 637 -5.60 2.61 15.74
N PHE A 638 -6.67 2.11 15.11
CA PHE A 638 -6.70 0.77 14.53
C PHE A 638 -5.67 0.60 13.41
N ASP A 639 -5.53 1.58 12.52
CA ASP A 639 -4.54 1.55 11.43
C ASP A 639 -3.10 1.47 11.97
N ILE A 640 -2.80 2.19 13.05
CA ILE A 640 -1.51 2.12 13.75
C ILE A 640 -1.31 0.73 14.36
N ILE A 641 -2.31 0.19 15.06
CA ILE A 641 -2.24 -1.15 15.69
C ILE A 641 -2.02 -2.23 14.63
N LEU A 642 -2.76 -2.20 13.53
CA LEU A 642 -2.61 -3.13 12.41
C LEU A 642 -1.25 -2.99 11.74
N SER A 643 -0.75 -1.75 11.58
CA SER A 643 0.59 -1.51 11.05
C SER A 643 1.67 -2.12 11.94
N LEU A 644 1.58 -1.95 13.25
CA LEU A 644 2.50 -2.56 14.22
C LEU A 644 2.43 -4.09 14.17
N LEU A 645 1.23 -4.66 14.07
CA LEU A 645 1.04 -6.12 13.90
C LEU A 645 1.64 -6.62 12.58
N ALA A 646 1.48 -5.89 11.48
CA ALA A 646 2.08 -6.23 10.19
C ALA A 646 3.61 -6.22 10.29
N VAL A 647 4.21 -5.24 10.98
CA VAL A 647 5.65 -5.21 11.28
C VAL A 647 6.06 -6.38 12.17
N ALA A 648 5.26 -6.75 13.19
CA ALA A 648 5.55 -7.88 14.05
C ALA A 648 5.50 -9.23 13.28
N ILE A 649 4.53 -9.40 12.39
CA ILE A 649 4.45 -10.55 11.46
C ILE A 649 5.68 -10.56 10.54
N ALA A 650 6.06 -9.41 9.98
CA ALA A 650 7.28 -9.29 9.17
C ALA A 650 8.53 -9.66 9.98
N TYR A 651 8.66 -9.16 11.21
CA TYR A 651 9.80 -9.44 12.08
C TYR A 651 9.91 -10.94 12.41
N THR A 652 8.81 -11.56 12.84
CA THR A 652 8.79 -13.00 13.17
C THR A 652 9.09 -13.87 11.95
N THR A 653 8.57 -13.49 10.77
CA THR A 653 8.82 -14.22 9.51
C THR A 653 10.21 -14.01 8.94
N PHE A 654 10.80 -12.83 9.06
CA PHE A 654 12.13 -12.54 8.50
C PHE A 654 13.26 -12.86 9.46
N VAL A 655 13.16 -12.41 10.71
CA VAL A 655 14.29 -12.39 11.65
C VAL A 655 14.33 -13.69 12.44
N ASP A 656 13.26 -14.01 13.16
CA ASP A 656 13.24 -15.19 14.04
C ASP A 656 13.35 -16.48 13.23
N PHE A 657 12.58 -16.59 12.16
CA PHE A 657 12.63 -17.75 11.28
C PHE A 657 14.02 -17.97 10.66
N LYS A 658 14.66 -16.89 10.17
CA LYS A 658 16.02 -16.96 9.60
C LYS A 658 17.06 -17.28 10.67
N LYS A 659 16.94 -16.69 11.86
CA LYS A 659 17.84 -16.97 12.99
C LYS A 659 17.75 -18.42 13.42
N LEU A 660 16.54 -18.95 13.54
CA LEU A 660 16.27 -20.34 13.93
C LEU A 660 16.83 -21.33 12.91
N THR A 661 16.51 -21.13 11.63
CA THR A 661 17.03 -21.99 10.55
C THR A 661 18.55 -21.94 10.47
N ASN A 662 19.15 -20.76 10.51
CA ASN A 662 20.61 -20.60 10.50
C ASN A 662 21.28 -21.22 11.73
N LYS A 663 20.67 -21.12 12.92
CA LYS A 663 21.18 -21.75 14.15
C LYS A 663 21.19 -23.28 14.01
N THR A 664 20.10 -23.86 13.50
CA THR A 664 20.02 -25.31 13.25
C THR A 664 21.05 -25.74 12.20
N PHE A 665 21.16 -25.03 11.07
CA PHE A 665 22.19 -25.29 10.05
C PHE A 665 23.60 -25.27 10.65
N PHE A 666 23.92 -24.22 11.40
CA PHE A 666 25.21 -24.05 12.04
C PHE A 666 25.53 -25.19 12.99
N ASN A 667 24.60 -25.53 13.90
CA ASN A 667 24.79 -26.58 14.89
C ASN A 667 24.99 -27.95 14.23
N VAL A 668 24.19 -28.29 13.23
CA VAL A 668 24.29 -29.56 12.50
C VAL A 668 25.59 -29.66 11.72
N LEU A 669 25.96 -28.62 10.96
CA LEU A 669 27.18 -28.65 10.17
C LEU A 669 28.45 -28.62 11.04
N ARG A 670 28.38 -28.05 12.26
CA ARG A 670 29.48 -28.08 13.22
C ARG A 670 29.82 -29.49 13.69
N THR A 671 28.87 -30.43 13.73
CA THR A 671 29.14 -31.81 14.17
C THR A 671 30.07 -32.58 13.23
N PHE A 672 30.20 -32.15 11.97
CA PHE A 672 31.15 -32.73 11.02
C PHE A 672 32.62 -32.49 11.43
N ARG A 673 32.90 -31.57 12.35
CA ARG A 673 34.24 -31.38 12.92
C ARG A 673 34.74 -32.58 13.72
N PHE A 674 33.84 -33.45 14.18
CA PHE A 674 34.25 -34.66 14.87
C PHE A 674 34.90 -35.66 13.91
N ILE A 675 34.58 -35.60 12.62
CA ILE A 675 35.09 -36.52 11.60
C ILE A 675 36.50 -36.11 11.22
N SER A 676 37.43 -37.07 11.25
CA SER A 676 38.82 -36.80 10.85
C SER A 676 38.90 -36.40 9.38
N LYS A 677 39.89 -35.57 9.04
CA LYS A 677 40.10 -35.09 7.67
C LYS A 677 40.32 -36.25 6.69
N ASP A 678 40.95 -37.33 7.14
CA ASP A 678 41.21 -38.52 6.30
C ASP A 678 39.90 -39.24 5.93
N HIS A 679 38.98 -39.39 6.89
CA HIS A 679 37.66 -39.96 6.60
C HIS A 679 36.82 -39.03 5.71
N MET A 680 36.94 -37.70 5.86
CA MET A 680 36.28 -36.75 4.95
C MET A 680 36.85 -36.85 3.53
N GLU A 681 38.15 -37.08 3.38
CA GLU A 681 38.79 -37.30 2.08
C GLU A 681 38.36 -38.61 1.43
N GLU A 682 38.23 -39.68 2.21
CA GLU A 682 37.67 -40.96 1.75
C GLU A 682 36.25 -40.77 1.20
N ILE A 683 35.40 -40.00 1.88
CA ILE A 683 34.05 -39.66 1.43
C ILE A 683 34.09 -38.86 0.12
N ILE A 684 34.92 -37.82 0.04
CA ILE A 684 35.05 -36.98 -1.16
C ILE A 684 35.51 -37.82 -2.36
N ASN A 685 36.51 -38.69 -2.17
CA ASN A 685 37.01 -39.57 -3.22
C ASN A 685 35.97 -40.59 -3.70
N ASN A 686 35.13 -41.10 -2.79
CA ASN A 686 34.01 -41.97 -3.16
C ASN A 686 32.97 -41.23 -4.02
N TYR A 687 32.58 -40.00 -3.64
CA TYR A 687 31.69 -39.19 -4.46
C TYR A 687 32.29 -38.82 -5.82
N ASN A 688 33.58 -38.49 -5.88
CA ASN A 688 34.30 -38.27 -7.14
C ASN A 688 34.20 -39.50 -8.06
N LYS A 689 34.51 -40.70 -7.55
CA LYS A 689 34.39 -41.95 -8.32
C LYS A 689 32.98 -42.17 -8.86
N LYS A 690 31.95 -41.94 -8.04
CA LYS A 690 30.54 -42.05 -8.46
C LYS A 690 30.17 -41.06 -9.56
N ILE A 691 30.63 -39.81 -9.44
CA ILE A 691 30.46 -38.80 -10.49
C ILE A 691 31.15 -39.26 -11.77
N GLU A 692 32.39 -39.76 -11.70
CA GLU A 692 33.11 -40.24 -12.88
C GLU A 692 32.43 -41.41 -13.58
N ILE A 693 31.89 -42.37 -12.83
CA ILE A 693 31.11 -43.49 -13.38
C ILE A 693 29.87 -42.96 -14.12
N LEU A 694 29.03 -42.16 -13.45
CA LEU A 694 27.83 -41.60 -14.07
C LEU A 694 28.11 -40.70 -15.27
N THR A 695 29.26 -40.03 -15.29
CA THR A 695 29.67 -39.14 -16.37
C THR A 695 30.19 -39.95 -17.57
N LYS A 696 30.99 -41.00 -17.32
CA LYS A 696 31.50 -41.90 -18.36
C LYS A 696 30.39 -42.71 -19.01
N ASP A 697 29.46 -43.24 -18.22
CA ASP A 697 28.40 -44.12 -18.70
C ASP A 697 27.33 -43.40 -19.54
N ASN A 698 27.23 -42.07 -19.46
CA ASN A 698 26.19 -41.28 -20.12
C ASN A 698 26.72 -40.16 -21.03
N GLU A 699 28.02 -40.17 -21.37
CA GLU A 699 28.67 -39.19 -22.25
C GLU A 699 28.44 -37.71 -21.86
N ILE A 700 28.25 -37.43 -20.57
CA ILE A 700 27.99 -36.08 -20.08
C ILE A 700 29.32 -35.34 -19.99
N ASP A 701 29.41 -34.12 -20.52
CA ASP A 701 30.63 -33.34 -20.38
C ASP A 701 30.93 -33.07 -18.90
N LYS A 702 32.12 -33.50 -18.42
CA LYS A 702 32.59 -33.26 -17.04
C LYS A 702 32.49 -31.78 -16.66
N ASN A 703 32.56 -30.88 -17.65
CA ASN A 703 32.57 -29.44 -17.51
C ASN A 703 31.22 -28.74 -17.67
N ALA A 704 30.08 -29.46 -17.70
CA ALA A 704 28.75 -28.84 -17.76
C ALA A 704 28.62 -27.71 -16.71
N LYS A 705 28.68 -26.46 -17.19
CA LYS A 705 28.86 -25.26 -16.36
C LYS A 705 27.67 -25.11 -15.40
N GLU A 706 27.96 -24.91 -14.11
CA GLU A 706 26.95 -24.64 -13.07
C GLU A 706 26.06 -23.46 -13.51
N GLU A 707 24.85 -23.74 -14.01
CA GLU A 707 23.85 -22.70 -14.22
C GLU A 707 23.41 -22.14 -12.88
N THR A 708 24.06 -21.04 -12.47
CA THR A 708 23.69 -20.34 -11.24
C THR A 708 22.40 -19.55 -11.45
N MET A 709 21.27 -20.23 -11.48
CA MET A 709 19.97 -19.57 -11.58
C MET A 709 19.71 -18.70 -10.33
N SER A 710 19.42 -17.42 -10.53
CA SER A 710 19.26 -16.40 -9.47
C SER A 710 17.91 -16.43 -8.73
N PHE A 711 17.21 -17.57 -8.69
CA PHE A 711 15.82 -17.67 -8.19
C PHE A 711 15.60 -17.20 -6.74
N ASN A 712 16.64 -17.19 -5.90
CA ASN A 712 16.50 -16.75 -4.51
C ASN A 712 16.17 -15.25 -4.35
N LYS A 713 16.44 -14.41 -5.37
CA LYS A 713 16.06 -12.98 -5.31
C LYS A 713 14.55 -12.77 -5.42
N PHE A 714 13.86 -13.55 -6.25
CA PHE A 714 12.42 -13.39 -6.48
C PHE A 714 11.57 -13.68 -5.25
N LYS A 715 11.95 -14.68 -4.43
CA LYS A 715 11.20 -15.02 -3.21
C LYS A 715 11.20 -13.90 -2.19
N ASN A 716 12.33 -13.23 -2.00
CA ASN A 716 12.42 -12.09 -1.08
C ASN A 716 11.64 -10.89 -1.60
N ILE A 717 11.65 -10.65 -2.92
CA ILE A 717 10.87 -9.58 -3.55
C ILE A 717 9.37 -9.84 -3.38
N ALA A 718 8.90 -11.06 -3.63
CA ALA A 718 7.48 -11.42 -3.49
C ALA A 718 6.97 -11.20 -2.06
N LEU A 719 7.79 -11.49 -1.06
CA LEU A 719 7.42 -11.28 0.34
C LEU A 719 7.49 -9.80 0.76
N ILE A 720 8.47 -9.02 0.27
CA ILE A 720 8.46 -7.57 0.48
C ILE A 720 7.20 -6.95 -0.16
N LEU A 721 6.89 -7.36 -1.39
CA LEU A 721 5.70 -6.91 -2.12
C LEU A 721 4.41 -7.27 -1.37
N SER A 722 4.32 -8.46 -0.76
CA SER A 722 3.13 -8.83 0.01
C SER A 722 2.92 -7.93 1.23
N PHE A 723 3.98 -7.55 1.95
CA PHE A 723 3.84 -6.60 3.06
C PHE A 723 3.46 -5.20 2.58
N ILE A 724 4.00 -4.75 1.43
CA ILE A 724 3.57 -3.48 0.82
C ILE A 724 2.07 -3.51 0.50
N ILE A 725 1.57 -4.60 -0.07
CA ILE A 725 0.14 -4.79 -0.35
C ILE A 725 -0.68 -4.71 0.95
N ILE A 726 -0.24 -5.37 2.02
CA ILE A 726 -0.91 -5.31 3.33
C ILE A 726 -1.00 -3.87 3.85
N PHE A 727 0.09 -3.10 3.79
CA PHE A 727 0.07 -1.69 4.21
C PHE A 727 -0.85 -0.82 3.36
N ILE A 728 -0.90 -1.06 2.04
CA ILE A 728 -1.83 -0.35 1.16
C ILE A 728 -3.28 -0.63 1.58
N PHE A 729 -3.63 -1.88 1.89
CA PHE A 729 -4.98 -2.22 2.34
C PHE A 729 -5.35 -1.60 3.69
N ILE A 730 -4.42 -1.54 4.65
CA ILE A 730 -4.64 -0.84 5.92
C ILE A 730 -4.98 0.64 5.66
N VAL A 731 -4.28 1.32 4.76
CA VAL A 731 -4.58 2.72 4.46
C VAL A 731 -5.89 2.88 3.67
N LEU A 732 -6.17 1.98 2.72
CA LEU A 732 -7.36 2.06 1.88
C LEU A 732 -8.67 1.95 2.68
N ILE A 733 -8.71 1.18 3.76
CA ILE A 733 -9.93 1.03 4.56
C ILE A 733 -10.31 2.29 5.34
N GLY A 734 -9.31 3.12 5.72
CA GLY A 734 -9.55 4.38 6.39
C GLY A 734 -10.11 5.48 5.47
N VAL A 735 -9.83 5.40 4.16
CA VAL A 735 -10.18 6.47 3.19
C VAL A 735 -11.68 6.78 3.12
N PRO A 736 -12.61 5.79 3.00
CA PRO A 736 -14.05 6.08 2.97
C PRO A 736 -14.55 6.83 4.20
N VAL A 737 -14.03 6.50 5.39
CA VAL A 737 -14.39 7.18 6.66
C VAL A 737 -14.00 8.66 6.62
N LEU A 738 -12.80 8.96 6.12
CA LEU A 738 -12.32 10.34 5.97
C LEU A 738 -13.15 11.14 4.97
N ASP A 739 -13.50 10.52 3.84
CA ASP A 739 -14.28 11.15 2.77
C ASP A 739 -15.70 11.49 3.26
N VAL A 740 -16.37 10.56 3.94
CA VAL A 740 -17.71 10.76 4.52
C VAL A 740 -17.72 11.88 5.53
N SER A 741 -16.81 11.82 6.51
CA SER A 741 -16.75 12.81 7.60
C SER A 741 -16.60 14.23 7.06
N SER A 742 -15.67 14.45 6.12
CA SER A 742 -15.45 15.79 5.55
C SER A 742 -16.65 16.31 4.74
N LYS A 743 -17.31 15.44 3.97
CA LYS A 743 -18.47 15.83 3.15
C LYS A 743 -19.71 16.10 4.00
N ILE A 744 -19.94 15.31 5.05
CA ILE A 744 -21.06 15.52 5.97
C ILE A 744 -20.88 16.82 6.72
N GLN A 745 -19.71 17.10 7.31
CA GLN A 745 -19.45 18.38 7.99
C GLN A 745 -19.77 19.59 7.11
N LYS A 746 -19.36 19.54 5.84
CA LYS A 746 -19.66 20.58 4.84
C LYS A 746 -21.16 20.71 4.54
N THR A 747 -21.85 19.58 4.40
CA THR A 747 -23.28 19.56 4.12
C THR A 747 -24.10 20.02 5.33
N LEU A 748 -23.70 19.65 6.55
CA LEU A 748 -24.31 20.11 7.80
C LEU A 748 -24.15 21.63 7.98
N ALA A 749 -23.00 22.19 7.60
CA ALA A 749 -22.81 23.63 7.61
C ALA A 749 -23.72 24.35 6.60
N LEU A 750 -23.91 23.78 5.40
CA LEU A 750 -24.86 24.29 4.41
C LEU A 750 -26.31 24.24 4.94
N LEU A 751 -26.67 23.11 5.53
CA LEU A 751 -27.99 22.84 6.09
C LEU A 751 -28.35 23.85 7.18
N ASN A 752 -27.39 24.17 8.07
CA ASN A 752 -27.58 25.19 9.09
C ASN A 752 -27.84 26.59 8.50
N GLN A 753 -27.12 26.96 7.44
CA GLN A 753 -27.36 28.26 6.80
C GLN A 753 -28.70 28.29 6.05
N SER A 754 -29.08 27.17 5.43
CA SER A 754 -30.36 27.03 4.73
C SER A 754 -31.56 27.14 5.67
N SER A 755 -31.50 26.47 6.83
CA SER A 755 -32.59 26.42 7.81
C SER A 755 -32.88 27.77 8.47
N ASP A 756 -31.84 28.59 8.71
CA ASP A 756 -31.98 29.92 9.32
C ASP A 756 -32.91 30.83 8.50
N ARG A 757 -33.02 30.60 7.18
CA ARG A 757 -33.92 31.37 6.31
C ARG A 757 -35.38 31.24 6.71
N HIS A 758 -35.80 30.07 7.21
CA HIS A 758 -37.19 29.83 7.62
C HIS A 758 -37.56 30.74 8.79
N SER A 759 -36.76 30.77 9.86
CA SER A 759 -37.07 31.59 11.03
C SER A 759 -36.96 33.09 10.71
N ILE A 760 -35.97 33.50 9.91
CA ILE A 760 -35.83 34.88 9.45
C ILE A 760 -37.06 35.34 8.63
N LEU A 761 -37.55 34.51 7.71
CA LEU A 761 -38.74 34.81 6.89
C LEU A 761 -40.00 34.97 7.75
N LYS A 762 -40.25 34.05 8.68
CA LYS A 762 -41.38 34.18 9.63
C LYS A 762 -41.21 35.38 10.57
N GLY A 763 -39.99 35.72 10.95
CA GLY A 763 -39.68 36.94 11.68
C GLY A 763 -40.05 38.20 10.87
N ILE A 764 -39.62 38.29 9.61
CA ILE A 764 -40.02 39.39 8.71
C ILE A 764 -41.56 39.44 8.64
N GLN A 765 -42.22 38.28 8.51
CA GLN A 765 -43.68 38.21 8.49
C GLN A 765 -44.29 38.82 9.74
N MET A 766 -43.98 38.28 10.91
CA MET A 766 -44.49 38.80 12.17
C MET A 766 -44.26 40.31 12.33
N TYR A 767 -43.06 40.79 11.97
CA TYR A 767 -42.74 42.20 12.15
C TYR A 767 -43.38 43.13 11.13
N THR A 768 -43.81 42.68 9.95
CA THR A 768 -44.66 43.52 9.07
C THR A 768 -46.00 43.87 9.73
N TYR A 769 -46.63 42.92 10.42
CA TYR A 769 -47.84 43.16 11.20
C TYR A 769 -47.55 44.07 12.41
N GLU A 770 -46.46 43.83 13.14
CA GLU A 770 -46.09 44.69 14.28
C GLU A 770 -45.72 46.13 13.90
N VAL A 771 -45.30 46.38 12.66
CA VAL A 771 -45.08 47.74 12.16
C VAL A 771 -46.39 48.53 12.10
N LEU A 772 -47.51 47.89 11.73
CA LEU A 772 -48.84 48.50 11.75
C LEU A 772 -49.43 48.56 13.15
N ASN A 773 -49.40 47.42 13.85
CA ASN A 773 -49.94 47.32 15.20
C ASN A 773 -49.24 48.29 16.15
N ASN A 774 -47.92 48.43 16.04
CA ASN A 774 -47.13 49.42 16.79
C ASN A 774 -47.41 49.33 18.30
N ASP A 775 -47.49 48.10 18.81
CA ASP A 775 -47.90 47.79 20.17
C ASP A 775 -46.94 48.37 21.20
N ARG A 776 -47.39 49.46 21.84
CA ARG A 776 -46.61 50.22 22.82
C ARG A 776 -46.43 49.50 24.15
N SER A 777 -47.18 48.43 24.41
CA SER A 777 -47.01 47.64 25.62
C SER A 777 -45.73 46.79 25.58
N ILE A 778 -45.24 46.47 24.38
CA ILE A 778 -44.08 45.60 24.17
C ILE A 778 -42.95 46.31 23.43
N PHE A 779 -43.27 47.17 22.47
CA PHE A 779 -42.31 47.77 21.54
C PHE A 779 -42.13 49.27 21.74
N VAL A 780 -40.88 49.70 21.70
CA VAL A 780 -40.54 51.12 21.60
C VAL A 780 -40.90 51.63 20.19
N LEU A 781 -41.19 52.93 20.05
CA LEU A 781 -41.44 53.57 18.75
C LEU A 781 -40.33 53.21 17.74
N ASN A 782 -40.76 52.75 16.55
CA ASN A 782 -39.91 52.30 15.45
C ASN A 782 -39.05 51.05 15.72
N GLU A 783 -39.20 50.39 16.88
CA GLU A 783 -38.48 49.14 17.15
C GLU A 783 -38.82 48.02 16.15
N PRO A 784 -40.10 47.76 15.79
CA PRO A 784 -40.44 46.77 14.78
C PRO A 784 -39.79 47.04 13.41
N ILE A 785 -39.77 48.31 12.98
CA ILE A 785 -39.11 48.76 11.73
C ILE A 785 -37.59 48.51 11.79
N ARG A 786 -36.96 48.72 12.94
CA ARG A 786 -35.54 48.41 13.12
C ARG A 786 -35.28 46.90 13.04
N ILE A 787 -36.14 46.09 13.66
CA ILE A 787 -36.01 44.62 13.67
C ILE A 787 -36.18 44.06 12.26
N ILE A 788 -37.24 44.46 11.53
CA ILE A 788 -37.47 43.98 10.16
C ILE A 788 -36.31 44.34 9.23
N ASN A 789 -35.76 45.55 9.31
CA ASN A 789 -34.59 45.95 8.50
C ASN A 789 -33.34 45.10 8.82
N ASN A 790 -33.13 44.74 10.09
CA ASN A 790 -32.06 43.83 10.49
C ASN A 790 -32.28 42.41 9.94
N LEU A 791 -33.51 41.91 9.97
CA LEU A 791 -33.86 40.59 9.42
C LEU A 791 -33.71 40.54 7.89
N ILE A 792 -34.13 41.59 7.18
CA ILE A 792 -33.90 41.75 5.73
C ILE A 792 -32.40 41.67 5.42
N TYR A 793 -31.59 42.44 6.14
CA TYR A 793 -30.13 42.41 5.96
C TYR A 793 -29.54 41.03 6.23
N LYS A 794 -29.97 40.35 7.29
CA LYS A 794 -29.55 38.98 7.61
C LYS A 794 -29.93 38.00 6.49
N LEU A 795 -31.15 38.08 5.96
CA LEU A 795 -31.62 37.20 4.90
C LEU A 795 -30.83 37.42 3.60
N GLU A 796 -30.61 38.68 3.19
CA GLU A 796 -29.81 39.00 2.01
C GLU A 796 -28.36 38.54 2.14
N LYS A 797 -27.78 38.71 3.33
CA LYS A 797 -26.43 38.22 3.63
C LYS A 797 -26.38 36.69 3.52
N ASN A 798 -27.30 35.99 4.17
CA ASN A 798 -27.39 34.53 4.14
C ASN A 798 -27.57 34.02 2.69
N GLN A 799 -28.44 34.63 1.89
CA GLN A 799 -28.62 34.32 0.47
C GLN A 799 -27.32 34.47 -0.34
N LYS A 800 -26.56 35.55 -0.12
CA LYS A 800 -25.24 35.75 -0.76
C LYS A 800 -24.21 34.73 -0.30
N GLU A 801 -24.22 34.37 0.98
CA GLU A 801 -23.31 33.37 1.55
C GLU A 801 -23.59 31.97 1.02
N LEU A 802 -24.85 31.55 0.95
CA LEU A 802 -25.29 30.28 0.34
C LEU A 802 -24.96 30.19 -1.15
N LYS A 803 -25.11 31.30 -1.88
CA LYS A 803 -24.80 31.37 -3.31
C LYS A 803 -23.29 31.28 -3.58
N ASN A 804 -22.48 31.96 -2.77
CA ASN A 804 -21.04 32.13 -3.04
C ASN A 804 -20.13 31.23 -2.19
N GLY A 805 -20.66 30.49 -1.21
CA GLY A 805 -19.89 29.66 -0.29
C GLY A 805 -19.07 30.47 0.73
N LEU A 806 -19.42 31.74 0.96
CA LEU A 806 -18.64 32.66 1.81
C LEU A 806 -18.64 32.27 3.30
N TYR A 807 -19.58 31.41 3.72
CA TYR A 807 -19.63 30.84 5.07
C TYR A 807 -18.58 29.73 5.31
N GLY A 808 -17.74 29.42 4.31
CA GLY A 808 -16.66 28.43 4.40
C GLY A 808 -17.05 27.01 4.01
N GLY A 809 -18.27 26.81 3.48
CA GLY A 809 -18.79 25.53 3.01
C GLY A 809 -19.02 25.49 1.49
N PRO A 810 -19.65 24.39 1.01
CA PRO A 810 -20.03 24.24 -0.40
C PRO A 810 -21.15 25.23 -0.79
N THR A 811 -21.40 25.36 -2.08
CA THR A 811 -22.55 26.14 -2.60
C THR A 811 -23.72 25.21 -2.89
N PHE A 812 -24.92 25.76 -3.06
CA PHE A 812 -26.04 24.95 -3.53
C PHE A 812 -25.80 24.30 -4.91
N GLU A 813 -24.92 24.87 -5.75
CA GLU A 813 -24.59 24.30 -7.06
C GLU A 813 -23.85 22.96 -6.95
N ASP A 814 -23.23 22.67 -5.80
CA ASP A 814 -22.54 21.40 -5.54
C ASP A 814 -23.53 20.23 -5.34
N TYR A 815 -24.84 20.49 -5.25
CA TYR A 815 -25.89 19.52 -4.96
C TYR A 815 -26.92 19.47 -6.10
N PRO A 816 -26.76 18.54 -7.06
CA PRO A 816 -27.66 18.47 -8.22
C PRO A 816 -29.13 18.20 -7.87
N SER A 817 -29.41 17.50 -6.76
CA SER A 817 -30.78 17.17 -6.32
C SER A 817 -31.64 18.42 -6.05
N ILE A 818 -31.03 19.51 -5.58
CA ILE A 818 -31.73 20.76 -5.27
C ILE A 818 -31.72 21.76 -6.44
N SER A 819 -30.99 21.46 -7.53
CA SER A 819 -30.84 22.38 -8.67
C SER A 819 -32.18 22.77 -9.30
N LYS A 820 -33.14 21.84 -9.30
CA LYS A 820 -34.50 22.04 -9.79
C LYS A 820 -35.23 23.18 -9.04
N ILE A 821 -35.08 23.26 -7.72
CA ILE A 821 -35.74 24.27 -6.87
C ILE A 821 -35.09 25.65 -7.05
N LEU A 822 -33.80 25.66 -7.36
CA LEU A 822 -32.99 26.86 -7.45
C LEU A 822 -33.02 27.51 -8.83
N LYS A 823 -33.40 26.76 -9.88
CA LYS A 823 -33.30 27.21 -11.28
C LYS A 823 -34.59 27.07 -12.06
N GLU A 824 -35.46 26.13 -11.70
CA GLU A 824 -36.69 25.86 -12.44
C GLU A 824 -37.90 26.40 -11.71
N ASN A 825 -38.85 26.93 -12.48
CA ASN A 825 -40.12 27.34 -11.92
C ASN A 825 -40.91 26.12 -11.45
N GLY A 826 -41.39 26.14 -10.22
CA GLY A 826 -42.18 25.05 -9.65
C GLY A 826 -42.63 25.34 -8.22
N CYS A 827 -43.60 24.54 -7.75
CA CYS A 827 -43.93 24.46 -6.34
C CYS A 827 -43.27 23.21 -5.74
N TYR A 828 -42.65 23.38 -4.58
CA TYR A 828 -41.94 22.33 -3.85
C TYR A 828 -42.40 22.35 -2.39
N ARG A 829 -43.02 21.27 -1.93
CA ARG A 829 -43.60 21.12 -0.59
C ARG A 829 -43.39 19.69 -0.09
N ILE A 830 -43.21 19.52 1.21
CA ILE A 830 -43.14 18.20 1.87
C ILE A 830 -44.56 17.72 2.20
N TYR A 831 -44.78 16.39 2.18
CA TYR A 831 -46.05 15.67 2.34
C TYR A 831 -46.97 16.08 3.50
N SER A 832 -46.50 16.83 4.50
CA SER A 832 -47.31 17.32 5.64
C SER A 832 -48.03 18.64 5.36
N SER A 833 -47.71 19.33 4.26
CA SER A 833 -48.35 20.57 3.84
C SER A 833 -49.28 20.32 2.66
N ASP A 834 -50.30 21.17 2.51
CA ASP A 834 -51.22 21.15 1.37
C ASP A 834 -50.44 20.95 0.06
N SER A 835 -50.86 19.95 -0.73
CA SER A 835 -50.24 19.63 -2.02
C SER A 835 -50.09 20.88 -2.90
N CYS A 836 -49.11 20.90 -3.80
CA CYS A 836 -48.97 22.01 -4.74
C CYS A 836 -50.24 22.24 -5.59
N ASP A 837 -51.08 21.22 -5.76
CA ASP A 837 -52.36 21.28 -6.47
C ASP A 837 -53.45 22.01 -5.69
N SER A 838 -53.32 22.12 -4.36
CA SER A 838 -54.25 22.85 -3.50
C SER A 838 -53.95 24.35 -3.38
N ILE A 839 -52.88 24.84 -4.01
CA ILE A 839 -52.56 26.28 -3.99
C ILE A 839 -53.55 27.05 -4.86
N ILE A 840 -54.27 27.99 -4.23
CA ILE A 840 -55.17 28.89 -4.92
C ILE A 840 -54.37 30.16 -5.29
N TYR A 841 -54.08 30.31 -6.58
CA TYR A 841 -53.46 31.53 -7.11
C TYR A 841 -54.52 32.61 -7.32
N ASN A 842 -54.25 33.82 -6.82
CA ASN A 842 -55.17 34.94 -6.95
C ASN A 842 -54.40 36.19 -7.38
N SER A 843 -54.60 36.58 -8.64
CA SER A 843 -53.97 37.75 -9.25
C SER A 843 -54.47 39.08 -8.70
N ASP A 844 -55.64 39.12 -8.04
CA ASP A 844 -56.30 40.37 -7.61
C ASP A 844 -55.47 41.13 -6.57
N TYR A 845 -54.68 40.40 -5.76
CA TYR A 845 -53.71 40.96 -4.83
C TYR A 845 -52.24 40.68 -5.22
N GLY A 846 -52.00 40.23 -6.46
CA GLY A 846 -50.65 40.05 -7.01
C GLY A 846 -50.05 38.65 -6.87
N PHE A 847 -50.74 37.68 -6.24
CA PHE A 847 -50.24 36.30 -6.12
C PHE A 847 -50.59 35.46 -7.35
N SER A 848 -49.87 35.72 -8.45
CA SER A 848 -50.02 34.96 -9.69
C SER A 848 -49.30 33.61 -9.63
N LYS A 849 -49.68 32.67 -10.51
CA LYS A 849 -48.97 31.40 -10.67
C LYS A 849 -47.52 31.60 -11.09
N GLU A 850 -47.24 32.61 -11.91
CA GLU A 850 -45.88 32.96 -12.34
C GLU A 850 -45.02 33.36 -11.14
N LEU A 851 -45.52 34.26 -10.28
CA LEU A 851 -44.82 34.68 -9.08
C LEU A 851 -44.66 33.53 -8.07
N GLY A 852 -45.75 32.83 -7.76
CA GLY A 852 -45.74 31.76 -6.75
C GLY A 852 -44.95 30.51 -7.15
N THR A 853 -44.48 30.42 -8.40
CA THR A 853 -43.63 29.31 -8.89
C THR A 853 -42.23 29.75 -9.26
N LEU A 854 -41.80 30.98 -8.96
CA LEU A 854 -40.41 31.39 -9.17
C LEU A 854 -39.44 30.47 -8.40
N PRO A 855 -38.19 30.30 -8.87
CA PRO A 855 -37.19 29.60 -8.09
C PRO A 855 -36.94 30.33 -6.76
N ILE A 856 -36.55 29.59 -5.73
CA ILE A 856 -36.64 30.07 -4.34
C ILE A 856 -35.84 31.35 -4.07
N ASN A 857 -34.71 31.56 -4.75
CA ASN A 857 -33.88 32.74 -4.53
C ASN A 857 -34.55 33.98 -5.11
N GLU A 858 -35.11 33.87 -6.32
CA GLU A 858 -35.89 34.90 -6.99
C GLU A 858 -37.18 35.19 -6.20
N LEU A 859 -37.86 34.14 -5.72
CA LEU A 859 -39.07 34.28 -4.90
C LEU A 859 -38.80 35.08 -3.61
N ILE A 860 -37.70 34.80 -2.92
CA ILE A 860 -37.28 35.55 -1.73
C ILE A 860 -36.90 37.00 -2.08
N MET A 861 -36.23 37.23 -3.20
CA MET A 861 -35.88 38.59 -3.64
C MET A 861 -37.11 39.43 -3.98
N GLU A 862 -38.10 38.83 -4.66
CA GLU A 862 -39.39 39.47 -4.95
C GLU A 862 -40.15 39.77 -3.65
N TYR A 863 -40.21 38.81 -2.71
CA TYR A 863 -40.81 39.05 -1.40
C TYR A 863 -40.15 40.22 -0.66
N LEU A 864 -38.81 40.26 -0.62
CA LEU A 864 -38.06 41.36 0.00
C LEU A 864 -38.30 42.71 -0.68
N TYR A 865 -38.54 42.73 -1.99
CA TYR A 865 -38.93 43.94 -2.71
C TYR A 865 -40.30 44.46 -2.22
N TYR A 866 -41.31 43.59 -2.12
CA TYR A 866 -42.62 43.98 -1.58
C TYR A 866 -42.54 44.45 -0.13
N VAL A 867 -41.76 43.78 0.72
CA VAL A 867 -41.58 44.18 2.13
C VAL A 867 -40.94 45.58 2.23
N LYS A 868 -39.94 45.89 1.39
CA LYS A 868 -39.31 47.22 1.39
C LYS A 868 -40.28 48.30 0.91
N ASN A 869 -41.09 48.01 -0.12
CA ASN A 869 -42.13 48.93 -0.58
C ASN A 869 -43.17 49.17 0.52
N PHE A 870 -43.60 48.12 1.24
CA PHE A 870 -44.48 48.25 2.39
C PHE A 870 -43.88 49.18 3.46
N ILE A 871 -42.60 49.04 3.80
CA ILE A 871 -41.93 49.93 4.77
C ILE A 871 -41.97 51.39 4.27
N SER A 872 -41.69 51.64 2.99
CA SER A 872 -41.79 52.98 2.40
C SER A 872 -43.23 53.52 2.40
N ASP A 873 -44.22 52.70 2.07
CA ASP A 873 -45.63 53.09 2.08
C ASP A 873 -46.12 53.42 3.50
N VAL A 874 -45.58 52.74 4.52
CA VAL A 874 -45.81 53.06 5.94
C VAL A 874 -45.15 54.40 6.31
N GLU A 875 -43.96 54.70 5.80
CA GLU A 875 -43.28 56.00 6.00
C GLU A 875 -44.02 57.16 5.29
N ASP A 876 -44.58 56.90 4.10
CA ASP A 876 -45.40 57.81 3.30
C ASP A 876 -46.84 57.95 3.82
N GLU A 877 -47.15 57.40 5.00
CA GLU A 877 -48.45 57.47 5.68
C GLU A 877 -49.63 56.89 4.87
N ARG A 878 -49.37 55.95 3.94
CA ARG A 878 -50.43 55.26 3.19
C ARG A 878 -51.24 54.29 4.04
N TYR A 879 -50.65 53.81 5.13
CA TYR A 879 -51.30 52.96 6.12
C TYR A 879 -51.73 53.77 7.34
N VAL A 880 -52.94 53.50 7.83
CA VAL A 880 -53.44 54.14 9.05
C VAL A 880 -52.65 53.62 10.25
N LYS A 881 -52.09 54.56 11.04
CA LYS A 881 -51.38 54.26 12.30
C LYS A 881 -52.22 54.73 13.48
N LEU A 882 -52.75 53.79 14.26
CA LEU A 882 -53.51 54.08 15.47
C LEU A 882 -52.78 53.51 16.70
N PRO A 883 -52.95 54.10 17.89
CA PRO A 883 -52.41 53.50 19.10
C PRO A 883 -53.14 52.20 19.42
N PHE A 884 -52.37 51.13 19.63
CA PHE A 884 -52.81 49.78 19.98
C PHE A 884 -53.28 49.68 21.45
N THR A 885 -54.23 50.52 21.84
CA THR A 885 -54.65 50.68 23.25
C THR A 885 -56.14 50.47 23.47
N ASN A 886 -56.97 50.52 22.43
CA ASN A 886 -58.42 50.35 22.56
C ASN A 886 -58.98 49.44 21.45
N LYS A 887 -60.19 48.92 21.68
CA LYS A 887 -60.84 47.93 20.80
C LYS A 887 -61.02 48.40 19.36
N GLU A 888 -61.48 49.64 19.22
CA GLU A 888 -61.85 50.20 17.93
C GLU A 888 -60.62 50.41 17.06
N ASN A 889 -59.54 50.96 17.62
CA ASN A 889 -58.27 51.13 16.94
C ASN A 889 -57.67 49.79 16.52
N ILE A 890 -57.63 48.81 17.44
CA ILE A 890 -57.10 47.47 17.13
C ILE A 890 -57.94 46.83 16.03
N LYS A 891 -59.27 46.99 16.07
CA LYS A 891 -60.16 46.47 15.02
C LYS A 891 -59.87 47.12 13.67
N ILE A 892 -59.71 48.43 13.59
CA ILE A 892 -59.38 49.13 12.35
C ILE A 892 -58.04 48.63 11.78
N LEU A 893 -57.02 48.48 12.63
CA LEU A 893 -55.71 47.97 12.22
C LEU A 893 -55.80 46.51 11.74
N PHE A 894 -56.50 45.65 12.48
CA PHE A 894 -56.67 44.24 12.13
C PHE A 894 -57.50 44.06 10.86
N ASP A 895 -58.58 44.81 10.69
CA ASP A 895 -59.37 44.82 9.46
C ASP A 895 -58.54 45.33 8.26
N GLN A 896 -57.64 46.30 8.47
CA GLN A 896 -56.69 46.76 7.46
C GLN A 896 -55.71 45.65 7.08
N GLU A 897 -55.11 44.95 8.05
CA GLU A 897 -54.20 43.83 7.82
C GLU A 897 -54.86 42.70 7.02
N LEU A 898 -56.07 42.29 7.41
CA LEU A 898 -56.78 41.17 6.77
C LEU A 898 -57.25 41.48 5.34
N ASN A 899 -57.57 42.75 5.06
CA ASN A 899 -58.14 43.14 3.78
C ASN A 899 -57.10 43.66 2.78
N ASP A 900 -55.96 44.16 3.24
CA ASP A 900 -54.94 44.74 2.39
C ASP A 900 -54.23 43.71 1.49
N ASN A 901 -53.91 44.13 0.28
CA ASN A 901 -53.37 43.25 -0.75
C ASN A 901 -51.95 42.77 -0.41
N PHE A 902 -51.15 43.58 0.29
CA PHE A 902 -49.78 43.20 0.65
C PHE A 902 -49.76 42.01 1.62
N PHE A 903 -50.57 42.02 2.67
CA PHE A 903 -50.61 40.92 3.64
C PHE A 903 -51.15 39.62 3.03
N LYS A 904 -52.19 39.69 2.18
CA LYS A 904 -52.68 38.53 1.42
C LYS A 904 -51.60 37.94 0.51
N LEU A 905 -50.85 38.80 -0.18
CA LEU A 905 -49.72 38.40 -1.02
C LEU A 905 -48.63 37.72 -0.19
N GLN A 906 -48.26 38.36 0.92
CA GLN A 906 -47.23 37.90 1.84
C GLN A 906 -47.55 36.52 2.43
N ASP A 907 -48.76 36.31 2.95
CA ASP A 907 -49.17 35.02 3.49
C ASP A 907 -49.09 33.92 2.42
N SER A 908 -49.55 34.23 1.20
CA SER A 908 -49.50 33.29 0.06
C SER A 908 -48.07 32.94 -0.37
N LEU A 909 -47.15 33.91 -0.36
CA LEU A 909 -45.74 33.71 -0.69
C LEU A 909 -45.00 32.92 0.41
N MET A 910 -45.35 33.16 1.67
CA MET A 910 -44.68 32.56 2.83
C MET A 910 -44.76 31.04 2.81
N ASP A 911 -45.94 30.48 2.57
CA ASP A 911 -46.13 29.03 2.51
C ASP A 911 -45.30 28.37 1.40
N ASN A 912 -45.13 29.06 0.25
CA ASN A 912 -44.32 28.56 -0.85
C ASN A 912 -42.82 28.63 -0.55
N MET A 913 -42.35 29.73 0.05
CA MET A 913 -40.95 29.87 0.43
C MET A 913 -40.54 28.86 1.51
N ILE A 914 -41.38 28.69 2.55
CA ILE A 914 -41.12 27.74 3.64
C ILE A 914 -41.14 26.31 3.13
N GLY A 915 -42.15 25.95 2.32
CA GLY A 915 -42.22 24.62 1.71
C GLY A 915 -40.98 24.28 0.88
N ALA A 916 -40.47 25.25 0.10
CA ALA A 916 -39.27 25.08 -0.69
C ALA A 916 -38.01 24.96 0.17
N ILE A 917 -37.86 25.75 1.24
CA ILE A 917 -36.73 25.65 2.18
C ILE A 917 -36.73 24.28 2.87
N GLN A 918 -37.87 23.85 3.40
CA GLN A 918 -38.00 22.53 4.03
C GLN A 918 -37.65 21.41 3.04
N TYR A 919 -38.13 21.50 1.80
CA TYR A 919 -37.78 20.54 0.76
C TYR A 919 -36.25 20.51 0.50
N ILE A 920 -35.59 21.68 0.40
CA ILE A 920 -34.12 21.75 0.26
C ILE A 920 -33.43 21.05 1.43
N ASP A 921 -33.84 21.35 2.65
CA ASP A 921 -33.23 20.80 3.86
C ASP A 921 -33.40 19.27 3.91
N GLN A 922 -34.58 18.75 3.55
CA GLN A 922 -34.84 17.31 3.45
C GLN A 922 -33.98 16.63 2.38
N GLU A 923 -33.82 17.24 1.20
CA GLU A 923 -32.95 16.70 0.14
C GLU A 923 -31.48 16.64 0.58
N LEU A 924 -31.00 17.64 1.33
CA LEU A 924 -29.65 17.65 1.88
C LEU A 924 -29.44 16.57 2.96
N ILE A 925 -30.46 16.31 3.79
CA ILE A 925 -30.46 15.22 4.77
C ILE A 925 -30.44 13.87 4.05
N ASN A 926 -31.30 13.68 3.05
CA ASN A 926 -31.33 12.46 2.23
C ASN A 926 -29.98 12.22 1.57
N TYR A 927 -29.36 13.26 1.01
CA TYR A 927 -28.01 13.17 0.46
C TYR A 927 -26.97 12.72 1.50
N CYS A 928 -27.05 13.22 2.74
CA CYS A 928 -26.16 12.78 3.81
C CYS A 928 -26.37 11.29 4.14
N SER A 929 -27.63 10.85 4.28
CA SER A 929 -27.97 9.45 4.54
C SER A 929 -27.48 8.53 3.40
N ASP A 930 -27.75 8.90 2.15
CA ASP A 930 -27.29 8.16 0.97
C ASP A 930 -25.76 8.10 0.90
N LEU A 931 -25.07 9.19 1.25
CA LEU A 931 -23.61 9.21 1.29
C LEU A 931 -23.06 8.27 2.37
N ILE A 932 -23.67 8.24 3.56
CA ILE A 932 -23.31 7.31 4.63
C ILE A 932 -23.53 5.87 4.16
N GLU A 933 -24.68 5.56 3.57
CA GLU A 933 -25.04 4.20 3.15
C GLU A 933 -24.12 3.67 2.05
N ASN A 934 -23.86 4.50 1.03
CA ASN A 934 -22.95 4.14 -0.05
C ASN A 934 -21.54 3.86 0.47
N LYS A 935 -21.07 4.65 1.44
CA LYS A 935 -19.71 4.53 1.97
C LYS A 935 -19.58 3.42 3.00
N LYS A 936 -20.64 3.13 3.75
CA LYS A 936 -20.79 1.91 4.56
C LYS A 936 -20.62 0.67 3.68
N THR A 937 -21.30 0.65 2.52
CA THR A 937 -21.19 -0.45 1.53
C THR A 937 -19.78 -0.56 0.95
N GLU A 938 -19.17 0.56 0.54
CA GLU A 938 -17.77 0.61 0.04
C GLU A 938 -16.77 0.07 1.08
N THR A 939 -16.92 0.44 2.36
CA THR A 939 -16.07 -0.08 3.46
C THR A 939 -16.24 -1.59 3.64
N LEU A 940 -17.47 -2.12 3.53
CA LEU A 940 -17.74 -3.55 3.64
C LEU A 940 -17.12 -4.34 2.47
N GLU A 941 -17.23 -3.83 1.24
CA GLU A 941 -16.60 -4.44 0.07
C GLU A 941 -15.07 -4.47 0.20
N LEU A 942 -14.46 -3.36 0.61
CA LEU A 942 -13.01 -3.27 0.85
C LEU A 942 -12.55 -4.25 1.93
N MET A 943 -13.34 -4.47 2.98
CA MET A 943 -13.05 -5.47 4.00
C MET A 943 -13.02 -6.89 3.40
N ILE A 944 -14.04 -7.27 2.62
CA ILE A 944 -14.11 -8.60 2.01
C ILE A 944 -12.89 -8.83 1.10
N ILE A 945 -12.57 -7.86 0.25
CA ILE A 945 -11.39 -7.92 -0.65
C ILE A 945 -10.09 -8.00 0.16
N GLY A 946 -9.98 -7.23 1.24
CA GLY A 946 -8.83 -7.24 2.14
C GLY A 946 -8.60 -8.61 2.78
N ILE A 947 -9.65 -9.23 3.34
CA ILE A 947 -9.59 -10.55 3.98
C ILE A 947 -9.18 -11.62 2.94
N VAL A 948 -9.80 -11.64 1.77
CA VAL A 948 -9.45 -12.59 0.70
C VAL A 948 -7.99 -12.43 0.28
N THR A 949 -7.51 -11.19 0.15
CA THR A 949 -6.12 -10.90 -0.21
C THR A 949 -5.14 -11.37 0.86
N LEU A 950 -5.47 -11.18 2.14
CA LEU A 950 -4.64 -11.66 3.26
C LEU A 950 -4.54 -13.19 3.29
N ILE A 951 -5.66 -13.89 3.10
CA ILE A 951 -5.69 -15.36 2.99
C ILE A 951 -4.84 -15.81 1.80
N PHE A 952 -4.95 -15.13 0.66
CA PHE A 952 -4.15 -15.43 -0.53
C PHE A 952 -2.65 -15.25 -0.30
N ILE A 953 -2.23 -14.17 0.37
CA ILE A 953 -0.83 -13.93 0.75
C ILE A 953 -0.32 -15.03 1.67
N ASP A 954 -1.09 -15.44 2.68
CA ASP A 954 -0.71 -16.53 3.58
C ASP A 954 -0.55 -17.86 2.84
N LEU A 955 -1.55 -18.24 2.04
CA LEU A 955 -1.56 -19.49 1.28
C LEU A 955 -0.45 -19.57 0.21
N LEU A 956 -0.21 -18.50 -0.54
CA LEU A 956 0.71 -18.56 -1.67
C LEU A 956 2.13 -18.10 -1.36
N VAL A 957 2.31 -17.10 -0.50
CA VAL A 957 3.64 -16.52 -0.25
C VAL A 957 4.24 -17.13 1.01
N LEU A 958 3.56 -16.99 2.15
CA LEU A 958 4.10 -17.41 3.45
C LEU A 958 4.23 -18.94 3.51
N ASN A 959 3.17 -19.68 3.22
CA ASN A 959 3.19 -21.14 3.24
C ASN A 959 4.27 -21.74 2.32
N LYS A 960 4.47 -21.20 1.11
CA LYS A 960 5.54 -21.67 0.20
C LYS A 960 6.94 -21.45 0.77
N ILE A 961 7.15 -20.37 1.52
CA ILE A 961 8.44 -20.09 2.18
C ILE A 961 8.71 -21.11 3.28
N PHE A 962 7.71 -21.39 4.14
CA PHE A 962 7.82 -22.41 5.17
C PHE A 962 8.07 -23.80 4.59
N GLU A 963 7.29 -24.22 3.59
CA GLU A 963 7.49 -25.50 2.91
C GLU A 963 8.88 -25.61 2.29
N GLY A 964 9.37 -24.55 1.66
CA GLY A 964 10.71 -24.48 1.11
C GLY A 964 11.77 -24.77 2.18
N LYS A 965 11.68 -24.13 3.35
CA LYS A 965 12.63 -24.37 4.45
C LYS A 965 12.48 -25.73 5.11
N VAL A 966 11.26 -26.26 5.21
CA VAL A 966 11.04 -27.64 5.67
C VAL A 966 11.74 -28.63 4.74
N LYS A 967 11.66 -28.44 3.42
CA LYS A 967 12.39 -29.26 2.44
C LYS A 967 13.90 -29.10 2.59
N GLU A 968 14.41 -27.88 2.79
CA GLU A 968 15.84 -27.65 3.04
C GLU A 968 16.31 -28.35 4.33
N MET A 969 15.51 -28.38 5.39
CA MET A 969 15.85 -29.13 6.62
C MET A 969 15.83 -30.64 6.42
N LYS A 970 14.89 -31.18 5.63
CA LYS A 970 14.91 -32.61 5.26
C LYS A 970 16.14 -32.98 4.44
N ALA A 971 16.56 -32.09 3.54
CA ALA A 971 17.79 -32.24 2.76
C ALA A 971 19.02 -32.20 3.66
N LEU A 972 19.06 -31.27 4.63
CA LEU A 972 20.12 -31.21 5.65
C LEU A 972 20.21 -32.53 6.41
N VAL A 973 19.10 -33.05 6.95
CA VAL A 973 19.12 -34.33 7.66
C VAL A 973 19.54 -35.46 6.73
N SER A 974 19.02 -35.52 5.51
CA SER A 974 19.43 -36.55 4.54
C SER A 974 20.94 -36.49 4.26
N PHE A 975 21.52 -35.29 4.14
CA PHE A 975 22.96 -35.10 3.98
C PHE A 975 23.76 -35.62 5.19
N VAL A 976 23.29 -35.41 6.41
CA VAL A 976 23.93 -35.98 7.62
C VAL A 976 23.96 -37.52 7.58
N PHE A 977 22.91 -38.16 7.04
CA PHE A 977 22.82 -39.62 6.93
C PHE A 977 23.51 -40.23 5.70
N LEU A 978 24.15 -39.41 4.85
CA LEU A 978 24.98 -39.88 3.73
C LEU A 978 26.36 -40.38 4.18
N ILE A 979 26.73 -40.20 5.44
CA ILE A 979 28.02 -40.67 5.95
C ILE A 979 27.99 -42.21 6.06
N PRO A 980 29.01 -42.91 5.51
CA PRO A 980 29.14 -44.36 5.65
C PRO A 980 29.10 -44.84 7.11
N SER A 981 28.38 -45.92 7.39
CA SER A 981 28.26 -46.51 8.72
C SER A 981 29.61 -46.92 9.31
N SER A 982 30.57 -47.30 8.47
CA SER A 982 31.96 -47.60 8.84
C SER A 982 32.67 -46.41 9.49
N ILE A 983 32.40 -45.19 9.03
CA ILE A 983 32.98 -43.95 9.58
C ILE A 983 32.21 -43.52 10.83
N VAL A 984 30.88 -43.63 10.80
CA VAL A 984 30.02 -43.32 11.95
C VAL A 984 30.39 -44.16 13.16
N ASN A 985 30.60 -45.47 12.99
CA ASN A 985 30.93 -46.38 14.08
C ASN A 985 32.32 -46.15 14.69
N LYS A 986 33.23 -45.47 13.98
CA LYS A 986 34.56 -45.08 14.50
C LYS A 986 34.51 -43.79 15.31
N ASN A 987 33.39 -43.07 15.32
CA ASN A 987 33.26 -41.77 15.95
C ASN A 987 32.04 -41.72 16.88
N ASP A 988 32.27 -42.02 18.16
CA ASP A 988 31.20 -42.10 19.15
C ASP A 988 30.42 -40.80 19.31
N LYS A 989 31.07 -39.63 19.19
CA LYS A 989 30.39 -38.33 19.29
C LYS A 989 29.42 -38.11 18.13
N TYR A 990 29.86 -38.38 16.90
CA TYR A 990 29.01 -38.24 15.72
C TYR A 990 27.88 -39.29 15.72
N LYS A 991 28.17 -40.52 16.16
CA LYS A 991 27.18 -41.57 16.33
C LYS A 991 26.11 -41.19 17.36
N ARG A 992 26.51 -40.71 18.55
CA ARG A 992 25.57 -40.21 19.57
C ARG A 992 24.71 -39.06 19.03
N PHE A 993 25.28 -38.15 18.24
CA PHE A 993 24.51 -37.10 17.58
C PHE A 993 23.45 -37.65 16.62
N LEU A 994 23.78 -38.66 15.80
CA LEU A 994 22.80 -39.31 14.91
C LEU A 994 21.67 -39.99 15.69
N GLU A 995 22.00 -40.66 16.79
CA GLU A 995 21.05 -41.43 17.60
C GLU A 995 20.12 -40.51 18.43
N THR A 996 20.66 -39.44 19.02
CA THR A 996 19.94 -38.56 19.97
C THR A 996 19.46 -37.25 19.36
N SER A 997 20.04 -36.83 18.23
CA SER A 997 19.89 -35.49 17.65
C SER A 997 20.21 -34.35 18.64
N GLN A 998 20.99 -34.61 19.69
CA GLN A 998 21.43 -33.62 20.67
C GLN A 998 22.82 -33.09 20.29
N PHE A 999 23.03 -31.79 20.48
CA PHE A 999 24.34 -31.17 20.30
C PHE A 999 25.08 -31.28 21.64
N GLU A 1000 26.32 -31.77 21.66
CA GLU A 1000 27.15 -31.67 22.86
C GLU A 1000 27.44 -30.18 23.09
N ASP A 1001 26.93 -29.63 24.19
CA ASP A 1001 27.23 -28.27 24.62
C ASP A 1001 28.73 -28.20 24.98
N TYR A 1002 29.43 -27.28 24.32
CA TYR A 1002 30.85 -26.96 24.52
C TYR A 1002 30.98 -25.59 25.14
#